data_AF-A0A524ID16-F1
#
_entry.id   AF-A0A524ID16-F1
#
_cell.length_a   1.000
_cell.length_b   1.000
_cell.length_c   1.000
_cell.angle_alpha   90.00
_cell.angle_beta   90.00
_cell.angle_gamma   90.00
#
_symmetry.space_group_name_H-M   'P 1'
#
loop_
_entity.id
_entity.type
_entity.pdbx_description
1 polymer ?
#
loop_
_entity_poly.entity_id
_entity_poly.type
_entity_poly.pdbx_seq_one_letter_code
_entity_poly.pdbx_strand_id
1 'polypeptide(L)'
;MAVLSAEHEIHLQRMFAERVTFDRVERKIYSHDIGDLPRLIKPLIGNTVPGAVVQPASEDELAGLVNWARENGVPLTPRGKATSGYGGVLPIRQGIVVDYYRMKKILKVDKEALTVTVEAGIVWEALDLQLKKQGLTLRLYPTSYMASTAGGWLAQGGAGIGSYEAGWFKENVISARVVLPSGGVREFRGKDLDLVSDAEGITGLIASLTLKVMPDAAMQTVSIAADTAEDLAALIADAAKENLPIWSMLFINPKMAEMKNQSPLREHLGHDAEERVELPVAYIATFTFREKDGDAVRQGLKGLTVKNNSRLLSSRISEHEWEKRFKVMLVKRLGPSLVPVEVVVPLSALPKVLAAIQDKIAQPIVKEGIIIKDGANGEPDVVILGFIPSDQRKFNYHFVFSLSLSIMKIAEKYGGRAYSTGLYFTKKAPVIFGKERLDALKKFKREVDPAGFMNPGKVFGKNPVSSLIGFAGRFEGMTRAFGNSARLDIGLEQKKPVRGIPADVVRHAYSCSQCGYCVDTCDQFYGRGWESQSPRGKWYWLREYMEGREEWNQKVVDTFLSCTTCELCSIRCSESLPIEPSWMKLRGQLITDKKQMTIPPLEMMAESLKVNGNIWAGYRKNRTDWFPEDMLAKHGPGVKSKNVYFAGCTASYVEHDIGIASVRILDAAGIEFTIIGNEENCCGTPMLVAGKWEIFAENLRRNIEYVKATGADTVISSCPACDMMWRHGYPNWAKKLGIKYGITAKHYSEVVSEKIKSGDFIFPANGQAKERVTWHDSCHMGRVSGLYDP
;
A
#
# COMPACT_ATOMS: atom_id res chain seq x y z
N MET A 1 30.27 -17.94 -2.96
CA MET A 1 28.93 -17.48 -2.56
C MET A 1 28.73 -17.98 -1.15
N ALA A 2 28.32 -17.14 -0.20
CA ALA A 2 28.17 -17.57 1.19
C ALA A 2 26.82 -18.32 1.33
N VAL A 3 26.88 -19.65 1.28
CA VAL A 3 25.76 -20.51 1.67
C VAL A 3 25.80 -20.60 3.19
N LEU A 4 24.69 -20.31 3.86
CA LEU A 4 24.60 -20.46 5.31
C LEU A 4 24.74 -21.95 5.66
N SER A 5 25.61 -22.26 6.61
CA SER A 5 25.75 -23.61 7.17
C SER A 5 24.64 -23.92 8.17
N ALA A 6 24.42 -25.19 8.51
CA ALA A 6 23.48 -25.56 9.56
C ALA A 6 23.82 -24.91 10.92
N GLU A 7 25.12 -24.73 11.23
CA GLU A 7 25.57 -24.03 12.43
C GLU A 7 25.18 -22.55 12.40
N HIS A 8 25.26 -21.92 11.21
CA HIS A 8 24.79 -20.54 11.03
C HIS A 8 23.29 -20.43 11.26
N GLU A 9 22.49 -21.38 10.74
CA GLU A 9 21.04 -21.38 10.95
C GLU A 9 20.69 -21.51 12.44
N ILE A 10 21.32 -22.45 13.16
CA ILE A 10 21.11 -22.65 14.60
C ILE A 10 21.50 -21.38 15.38
N HIS A 11 22.62 -20.75 15.03
CA HIS A 11 23.04 -19.51 15.69
C HIS A 11 22.03 -18.38 15.50
N LEU A 12 21.58 -18.16 14.27
CA LEU A 12 20.60 -17.12 13.96
C LEU A 12 19.24 -17.41 14.62
N GLN A 13 18.83 -18.68 14.69
CA GLN A 13 17.62 -19.08 15.43
C GLN A 13 17.74 -18.79 16.93
N ARG A 14 18.92 -18.99 17.53
CA ARG A 14 19.14 -18.61 18.95
C ARG A 14 19.09 -17.10 19.16
N MET A 15 19.62 -16.33 18.20
CA MET A 15 19.65 -14.86 18.30
C MET A 15 18.27 -14.22 18.07
N PHE A 16 17.46 -14.78 17.15
CA PHE A 16 16.24 -14.13 16.67
C PHE A 16 14.94 -14.92 16.92
N ALA A 17 15.02 -16.18 17.37
CA ALA A 17 13.89 -17.06 17.56
C ALA A 17 12.98 -17.10 16.32
N GLU A 18 11.70 -16.74 16.44
CA GLU A 18 10.71 -16.70 15.34
C GLU A 18 10.91 -15.53 14.35
N ARG A 19 11.88 -14.63 14.61
CA ARG A 19 12.19 -13.44 13.81
C ARG A 19 13.28 -13.66 12.77
N VAL A 20 13.61 -14.94 12.50
CA VAL A 20 14.44 -15.36 11.38
C VAL A 20 13.68 -16.43 10.56
N THR A 21 13.85 -16.39 9.24
CA THR A 21 13.26 -17.40 8.36
C THR A 21 14.26 -17.91 7.33
N PHE A 22 14.24 -19.23 7.15
CA PHE A 22 15.00 -19.98 6.15
C PHE A 22 14.09 -20.56 5.05
N ASP A 23 12.77 -20.34 5.17
CA ASP A 23 11.78 -20.80 4.21
C ASP A 23 12.07 -20.20 2.82
N ARG A 24 12.16 -21.07 1.80
CA ARG A 24 12.53 -20.65 0.45
C ARG A 24 11.55 -19.63 -0.14
N VAL A 25 10.25 -19.84 0.07
CA VAL A 25 9.20 -18.99 -0.50
C VAL A 25 9.22 -17.62 0.17
N GLU A 26 9.35 -17.61 1.50
CA GLU A 26 9.48 -16.36 2.26
C GLU A 26 10.72 -15.58 1.81
N ARG A 27 11.91 -16.21 1.83
CA ARG A 27 13.17 -15.56 1.42
C ARG A 27 13.09 -14.97 0.00
N LYS A 28 12.39 -15.64 -0.91
CA LYS A 28 12.20 -15.17 -2.28
C LYS A 28 11.36 -13.89 -2.35
N ILE A 29 10.38 -13.69 -1.49
CA ILE A 29 9.60 -12.43 -1.42
C ILE A 29 10.50 -11.26 -1.00
N TYR A 30 11.56 -11.51 -0.23
CA TYR A 30 12.54 -10.50 0.17
C TYR A 30 13.66 -10.29 -0.86
N SER A 31 13.62 -10.96 -2.02
CA SER A 31 14.66 -10.93 -3.05
C SER A 31 14.44 -9.88 -4.15
N HIS A 32 13.39 -9.07 -4.05
CA HIS A 32 12.98 -8.11 -5.07
C HIS A 32 12.66 -6.73 -4.48
N ASP A 33 12.57 -5.75 -5.38
CA ASP A 33 12.05 -4.42 -5.11
C ASP A 33 10.82 -4.11 -5.98
N ILE A 34 10.39 -2.85 -6.01
CA ILE A 34 9.23 -2.42 -6.80
C ILE A 34 9.48 -2.47 -8.32
N GLY A 35 10.74 -2.49 -8.75
CA GLY A 35 11.14 -2.45 -10.15
C GLY A 35 11.01 -3.81 -10.84
N ASP A 36 10.29 -3.83 -11.96
CA ASP A 36 10.25 -5.01 -12.83
C ASP A 36 11.42 -4.95 -13.82
N LEU A 37 12.33 -5.93 -13.75
CA LEU A 37 13.48 -5.98 -14.65
C LEU A 37 13.19 -6.76 -15.93
N PRO A 38 13.78 -6.35 -17.07
CA PRO A 38 13.66 -7.13 -18.30
C PRO A 38 14.31 -8.52 -18.13
N ARG A 39 13.62 -9.58 -18.61
CA ARG A 39 14.11 -10.97 -18.62
C ARG A 39 15.53 -11.17 -19.16
N LEU A 40 15.98 -10.38 -20.15
CA LEU A 40 17.35 -10.45 -20.68
C LEU A 40 18.41 -9.92 -19.70
N ILE A 41 18.03 -9.04 -18.77
CA ILE A 41 18.93 -8.46 -17.76
C ILE A 41 18.93 -9.28 -16.48
N LYS A 42 17.81 -9.92 -16.11
CA LYS A 42 17.67 -10.72 -14.89
C LYS A 42 18.83 -11.72 -14.65
N PRO A 43 19.31 -12.51 -15.65
CA PRO A 43 20.42 -13.43 -15.45
C PRO A 43 21.73 -12.76 -15.01
N LEU A 44 21.96 -11.50 -15.37
CA LEU A 44 23.18 -10.75 -15.03
C LEU A 44 23.23 -10.31 -13.57
N ILE A 45 22.10 -10.30 -12.88
CA ILE A 45 22.02 -10.07 -11.43
C ILE A 45 22.38 -11.35 -10.67
N GLY A 46 22.13 -12.51 -11.28
CA GLY A 46 22.27 -13.80 -10.63
C GLY A 46 21.10 -14.11 -9.69
N ASN A 47 21.32 -15.09 -8.80
CA ASN A 47 20.32 -15.48 -7.81
C ASN A 47 20.32 -14.50 -6.62
N THR A 48 19.21 -13.77 -6.46
CA THR A 48 18.98 -12.83 -5.35
C THR A 48 18.20 -13.41 -4.19
N VAL A 49 17.90 -14.71 -4.16
CA VAL A 49 17.27 -15.31 -2.97
C VAL A 49 18.31 -15.34 -1.85
N PRO A 50 18.11 -14.61 -0.73
CA PRO A 50 19.07 -14.60 0.37
C PRO A 50 19.11 -15.97 1.07
N GLY A 51 20.14 -16.25 1.86
CA GLY A 51 20.23 -17.44 2.71
C GLY A 51 19.25 -17.38 3.88
N ALA A 52 19.03 -16.20 4.46
CA ALA A 52 18.03 -15.95 5.50
C ALA A 52 17.45 -14.54 5.42
N VAL A 53 16.28 -14.33 6.02
CA VAL A 53 15.75 -13.00 6.34
C VAL A 53 15.66 -12.90 7.86
N VAL A 54 16.17 -11.81 8.42
CA VAL A 54 16.22 -11.55 9.86
C VAL A 54 15.51 -10.23 10.16
N GLN A 55 14.72 -10.20 11.24
CA GLN A 55 14.00 -9.02 11.73
C GLN A 55 14.52 -8.58 13.11
N PRO A 56 15.59 -7.77 13.16
CA PRO A 56 16.05 -7.16 14.41
C PRO A 56 14.98 -6.25 15.03
N ALA A 57 14.95 -6.17 16.35
CA ALA A 57 14.00 -5.37 17.13
C ALA A 57 14.68 -4.27 17.96
N SER A 58 16.01 -4.16 17.89
CA SER A 58 16.79 -3.14 18.60
C SER A 58 18.12 -2.82 17.90
N GLU A 59 18.76 -1.73 18.33
CA GLU A 59 20.12 -1.36 17.89
C GLU A 59 21.16 -2.42 18.30
N ASP A 60 21.03 -3.01 19.50
CA ASP A 60 21.94 -4.05 19.99
C ASP A 60 21.86 -5.32 19.15
N GLU A 61 20.66 -5.72 18.71
CA GLU A 61 20.51 -6.87 17.82
C GLU A 61 21.06 -6.61 16.42
N LEU A 62 20.96 -5.37 15.91
CA LEU A 62 21.65 -4.98 14.68
C LEU A 62 23.17 -5.11 14.84
N ALA A 63 23.73 -4.61 15.94
CA ALA A 63 25.15 -4.70 16.24
C ALA A 63 25.61 -6.16 16.38
N GLY A 64 24.84 -6.99 17.09
CA GLY A 64 25.08 -8.43 17.20
C GLY A 64 25.10 -9.13 15.85
N LEU A 65 24.12 -8.86 14.99
CA LEU A 65 24.06 -9.41 13.64
C LEU A 65 25.26 -8.98 12.78
N VAL A 66 25.65 -7.71 12.84
CA VAL A 66 26.79 -7.18 12.09
C VAL A 66 28.10 -7.83 12.54
N ASN A 67 28.31 -7.98 13.85
CA ASN A 67 29.48 -8.68 14.39
C ASN A 67 29.55 -10.12 13.91
N TRP A 68 28.45 -10.86 14.05
CA TRP A 68 28.38 -12.24 13.59
C TRP A 68 28.62 -12.36 12.08
N ALA A 69 28.02 -11.48 11.28
CA ALA A 69 28.17 -11.48 9.84
C ALA A 69 29.61 -11.18 9.40
N ARG A 70 30.28 -10.24 10.08
CA ARG A 70 31.70 -9.92 9.87
C ARG A 70 32.59 -11.13 10.16
N GLU A 71 32.39 -11.80 11.30
CA GLU A 71 33.17 -12.97 11.72
C GLU A 71 33.01 -14.16 10.76
N ASN A 72 31.83 -14.30 10.16
CA ASN A 72 31.51 -15.41 9.26
C ASN A 72 31.61 -15.07 7.76
N GLY A 73 32.00 -13.84 7.41
CA GLY A 73 32.09 -13.39 6.02
C GLY A 73 30.73 -13.42 5.28
N VAL A 74 29.62 -13.21 5.99
CA VAL A 74 28.25 -13.27 5.45
C VAL A 74 27.81 -11.88 5.02
N PRO A 75 27.42 -11.65 3.74
CA PRO A 75 26.92 -10.35 3.30
C PRO A 75 25.60 -9.96 3.96
N LEU A 76 25.43 -8.66 4.26
CA LEU A 76 24.19 -8.09 4.77
C LEU A 76 23.58 -7.13 3.75
N THR A 77 22.27 -7.24 3.52
CA THR A 77 21.50 -6.31 2.69
C THR A 77 20.34 -5.71 3.50
N PRO A 78 20.37 -4.42 3.84
CA PRO A 78 19.26 -3.80 4.56
C PRO A 78 18.04 -3.64 3.66
N ARG A 79 16.86 -3.85 4.24
CA ARG A 79 15.57 -3.68 3.57
C ARG A 79 14.58 -3.00 4.51
N GLY A 80 14.13 -1.81 4.13
CA GLY A 80 12.91 -1.21 4.66
C GLY A 80 11.68 -1.91 4.06
N LYS A 81 10.86 -1.17 3.31
CA LYS A 81 9.70 -1.76 2.59
C LYS A 81 9.91 -1.98 1.08
N ALA A 82 11.14 -1.83 0.58
CA ALA A 82 11.49 -2.08 -0.82
C ALA A 82 10.69 -1.25 -1.84
N THR A 83 10.40 0.01 -1.51
CA THR A 83 9.61 0.94 -2.36
C THR A 83 10.44 1.67 -3.43
N SER A 84 11.76 1.48 -3.44
CA SER A 84 12.70 2.07 -4.39
C SER A 84 12.97 1.07 -5.53
N GLY A 85 12.94 1.54 -6.78
CA GLY A 85 13.10 0.70 -7.98
C GLY A 85 14.52 0.69 -8.57
N TYR A 86 15.54 0.93 -7.74
CA TYR A 86 16.94 1.06 -8.19
C TYR A 86 17.82 -0.16 -7.90
N GLY A 87 17.27 -1.24 -7.33
CA GLY A 87 18.02 -2.44 -6.99
C GLY A 87 18.84 -2.37 -5.69
N GLY A 88 18.67 -1.30 -4.90
CA GLY A 88 19.44 -1.05 -3.67
C GLY A 88 19.24 -2.14 -2.60
N VAL A 89 18.05 -2.75 -2.57
CA VAL A 89 17.70 -3.83 -1.61
C VAL A 89 17.90 -5.25 -2.15
N LEU A 90 18.42 -5.40 -3.38
CA LEU A 90 18.62 -6.73 -3.98
C LEU A 90 19.89 -7.38 -3.40
N PRO A 91 19.81 -8.56 -2.75
CA PRO A 91 20.99 -9.22 -2.18
C PRO A 91 21.74 -9.99 -3.26
N ILE A 92 22.45 -9.28 -4.16
CA ILE A 92 23.19 -9.86 -5.31
C ILE A 92 24.34 -10.80 -4.92
N ARG A 93 24.73 -10.81 -3.63
CA ARG A 93 25.72 -11.75 -3.06
C ARG A 93 25.06 -12.74 -2.10
N GLN A 94 23.72 -12.83 -2.10
CA GLN A 94 22.92 -13.58 -1.15
C GLN A 94 23.25 -13.13 0.29
N GLY A 95 23.48 -14.06 1.22
CA GLY A 95 23.69 -13.74 2.63
C GLY A 95 22.38 -13.47 3.34
N ILE A 96 22.31 -12.41 4.15
CA ILE A 96 21.14 -12.09 4.97
C ILE A 96 20.50 -10.79 4.50
N VAL A 97 19.17 -10.84 4.33
CA VAL A 97 18.37 -9.61 4.26
C VAL A 97 17.98 -9.20 5.67
N VAL A 98 18.29 -7.95 6.02
CA VAL A 98 17.95 -7.33 7.31
C VAL A 98 16.65 -6.54 7.15
N ASP A 99 15.53 -7.09 7.62
CA ASP A 99 14.20 -6.49 7.53
C ASP A 99 13.91 -5.61 8.76
N TYR A 100 13.71 -4.32 8.51
CA TYR A 100 13.48 -3.30 9.55
C TYR A 100 12.06 -3.29 10.13
N TYR A 101 11.19 -4.24 9.77
CA TYR A 101 9.78 -4.28 10.17
C TYR A 101 9.52 -4.04 11.67
N ARG A 102 10.40 -4.50 12.56
CA ARG A 102 10.19 -4.43 14.02
C ARG A 102 10.75 -3.17 14.67
N MET A 103 11.68 -2.47 14.03
CA MET A 103 12.31 -1.25 14.53
C MET A 103 11.50 -0.01 14.14
N LYS A 104 10.32 0.19 14.74
CA LYS A 104 9.33 1.19 14.35
C LYS A 104 8.81 2.09 15.49
N LYS A 105 9.55 2.19 16.59
CA LYS A 105 9.17 3.01 17.75
C LYS A 105 9.49 4.49 17.53
N ILE A 106 8.66 5.33 18.15
CA ILE A 106 9.01 6.72 18.43
C ILE A 106 9.75 6.72 19.77
N LEU A 107 10.99 7.20 19.78
CA LEU A 107 11.88 7.17 20.95
C LEU A 107 11.74 8.43 21.80
N LYS A 108 11.60 9.61 21.15
CA LYS A 108 11.43 10.90 21.83
C LYS A 108 10.69 11.88 20.93
N VAL A 109 9.74 12.64 21.48
CA VAL A 109 9.15 13.82 20.82
C VAL A 109 9.51 15.05 21.65
N ASP A 110 10.08 16.06 21.01
CA ASP A 110 10.48 17.32 21.63
C ASP A 110 9.71 18.47 20.98
N LYS A 111 8.65 18.94 21.66
CA LYS A 111 7.74 19.95 21.13
C LYS A 111 8.36 21.34 21.06
N GLU A 112 9.26 21.64 22.00
CA GLU A 112 9.94 22.93 22.06
C GLU A 112 11.00 23.03 20.97
N ALA A 113 11.82 21.97 20.81
CA ALA A 113 12.82 21.91 19.76
C ALA A 113 12.23 21.62 18.36
N LEU A 114 10.95 21.24 18.28
CA LEU A 114 10.29 20.75 17.07
C LEU A 114 11.07 19.58 16.43
N THR A 115 11.39 18.57 17.25
CA THR A 115 12.12 17.38 16.78
C THR A 115 11.45 16.08 17.22
N VAL A 116 11.73 15.01 16.48
CA VAL A 116 11.33 13.64 16.84
C VAL A 116 12.48 12.68 16.61
N THR A 117 12.76 11.82 17.58
CA THR A 117 13.70 10.70 17.45
C THR A 117 12.92 9.42 17.23
N VAL A 118 13.25 8.66 16.19
CA VAL A 118 12.52 7.46 15.78
C VAL A 118 13.46 6.33 15.37
N GLU A 119 13.02 5.09 15.52
CA GLU A 119 13.69 3.94 14.92
C GLU A 119 13.55 3.95 13.39
N ALA A 120 14.58 3.46 12.70
CA ALA A 120 14.74 3.58 11.26
C ALA A 120 13.64 2.89 10.41
N GLY A 121 12.99 1.86 10.96
CA GLY A 121 11.92 1.11 10.29
C GLY A 121 10.53 1.70 10.43
N ILE A 122 10.36 2.85 11.13
CA ILE A 122 9.05 3.49 11.23
C ILE A 122 8.56 3.96 9.86
N VAL A 123 7.30 3.63 9.54
CA VAL A 123 6.63 4.11 8.32
C VAL A 123 6.18 5.56 8.51
N TRP A 124 6.36 6.39 7.47
CA TRP A 124 6.05 7.82 7.54
C TRP A 124 4.62 8.12 7.97
N GLU A 125 3.65 7.39 7.44
CA GLU A 125 2.25 7.55 7.86
C GLU A 125 2.03 7.23 9.34
N ALA A 126 2.60 6.14 9.83
CA ALA A 126 2.48 5.77 11.23
C ALA A 126 3.09 6.85 12.13
N LEU A 127 4.22 7.44 11.73
CA LEU A 127 4.85 8.56 12.44
C LEU A 127 3.94 9.80 12.45
N ASP A 128 3.47 10.23 11.28
CA ASP A 128 2.64 11.44 11.17
C ASP A 128 1.35 11.36 12.01
N LEU A 129 0.65 10.21 11.95
CA LEU A 129 -0.56 9.99 12.73
C LEU A 129 -0.33 10.09 14.25
N GLN A 130 0.86 9.70 14.74
CA GLN A 130 1.20 9.84 16.16
C GLN A 130 1.65 11.25 16.52
N LEU A 131 2.35 11.94 15.63
CA LEU A 131 2.73 13.34 15.82
C LEU A 131 1.49 14.25 15.90
N LYS A 132 0.47 14.00 15.06
CA LYS A 132 -0.77 14.80 15.01
C LYS A 132 -1.54 14.78 16.32
N LYS A 133 -1.55 13.65 17.03
CA LYS A 133 -2.13 13.54 18.39
C LYS A 133 -1.46 14.48 19.40
N GLN A 134 -0.26 14.96 19.09
CA GLN A 134 0.52 15.86 19.92
C GLN A 134 0.57 17.30 19.37
N GLY A 135 -0.19 17.61 18.33
CA GLY A 135 -0.22 18.93 17.67
C GLY A 135 0.98 19.18 16.73
N LEU A 136 1.65 18.12 16.26
CA LEU A 136 2.81 18.19 15.36
C LEU A 136 2.56 17.39 14.08
N THR A 137 3.30 17.66 13.01
CA THR A 137 3.30 16.90 11.76
C THR A 137 4.68 16.93 11.11
N LEU A 138 4.85 16.15 10.04
CA LEU A 138 6.08 16.08 9.27
C LEU A 138 6.30 17.36 8.45
N ARG A 139 7.56 17.81 8.32
CA ARG A 139 7.90 18.94 7.42
C ARG A 139 7.80 18.57 5.94
N LEU A 140 8.07 17.30 5.62
CA LEU A 140 8.03 16.73 4.28
C LEU A 140 7.91 15.21 4.36
N TYR A 141 7.43 14.58 3.29
CA TYR A 141 7.31 13.13 3.18
C TYR A 141 7.40 12.65 1.73
N PRO A 142 7.83 11.39 1.48
CA PRO A 142 7.94 10.87 0.11
C PRO A 142 6.56 10.56 -0.47
N THR A 143 6.48 10.45 -1.80
CA THR A 143 5.24 9.99 -2.49
C THR A 143 4.86 8.55 -2.11
N SER A 144 5.79 7.78 -1.54
CA SER A 144 5.57 6.45 -0.95
C SER A 144 5.29 6.48 0.56
N TYR A 145 4.75 7.59 1.07
CA TYR A 145 4.41 7.87 2.48
C TYR A 145 3.74 6.71 3.25
N MET A 146 2.84 5.97 2.61
CA MET A 146 2.07 4.90 3.26
C MET A 146 2.87 3.60 3.49
N ALA A 147 4.10 3.48 2.96
CA ALA A 147 4.91 2.27 3.12
C ALA A 147 6.40 2.52 3.34
N SER A 148 6.99 3.54 2.74
CA SER A 148 8.42 3.82 2.95
C SER A 148 8.73 4.17 4.40
N THR A 149 9.95 3.84 4.80
CA THR A 149 10.44 3.99 6.18
C THR A 149 11.38 5.17 6.32
N ALA A 150 11.47 5.78 7.50
CA ALA A 150 12.34 6.93 7.74
C ALA A 150 13.82 6.66 7.42
N GLY A 151 14.37 5.54 7.92
CA GLY A 151 15.73 5.08 7.64
C GLY A 151 15.97 4.74 6.17
N GLY A 152 14.99 4.08 5.55
CA GLY A 152 15.02 3.78 4.11
C GLY A 152 15.11 5.03 3.24
N TRP A 153 14.40 6.10 3.59
CA TRP A 153 14.47 7.35 2.81
C TRP A 153 15.80 8.08 3.03
N LEU A 154 16.40 8.03 4.23
CA LEU A 154 17.75 8.58 4.43
C LEU A 154 18.79 7.78 3.63
N ALA A 155 18.72 6.45 3.69
CA ALA A 155 19.64 5.56 3.00
C ALA A 155 19.55 5.70 1.47
N GLN A 156 18.35 5.88 0.92
CA GLN A 156 18.12 6.10 -0.52
C GLN A 156 18.45 7.54 -0.95
N GLY A 157 18.17 8.50 -0.08
CA GLY A 157 18.14 9.93 -0.39
C GLY A 157 16.91 10.34 -1.17
N GLY A 158 16.69 11.66 -1.27
CA GLY A 158 15.62 12.19 -2.12
C GLY A 158 14.90 13.44 -1.65
N ALA A 159 13.85 13.76 -2.40
CA ALA A 159 12.89 14.82 -2.14
C ALA A 159 11.46 14.28 -2.27
N GLY A 160 10.48 15.04 -1.79
CA GLY A 160 9.08 14.61 -1.70
C GLY A 160 8.10 15.76 -1.54
N ILE A 161 6.89 15.44 -1.12
CA ILE A 161 5.84 16.42 -0.86
C ILE A 161 6.27 17.27 0.34
N GLY A 162 6.21 18.60 0.20
CA GLY A 162 6.74 19.56 1.17
C GLY A 162 8.21 19.97 0.92
N SER A 163 8.92 19.34 -0.03
CA SER A 163 10.32 19.71 -0.34
C SER A 163 10.48 21.11 -0.93
N TYR A 164 9.40 21.73 -1.42
CA TYR A 164 9.48 23.12 -1.87
C TYR A 164 9.89 24.04 -0.71
N GLU A 165 9.21 23.95 0.45
CA GLU A 165 9.58 24.71 1.64
C GLU A 165 10.73 24.06 2.43
N ALA A 166 10.73 22.73 2.53
CA ALA A 166 11.61 22.02 3.46
C ALA A 166 12.96 21.59 2.87
N GLY A 167 13.15 21.71 1.55
CA GLY A 167 14.38 21.28 0.87
C GLY A 167 14.48 19.76 0.71
N TRP A 168 15.71 19.26 0.62
CA TRP A 168 16.00 17.83 0.49
C TRP A 168 15.81 17.10 1.83
N PHE A 169 15.52 15.80 1.79
CA PHE A 169 15.24 15.06 3.02
C PHE A 169 16.40 15.09 4.03
N LYS A 170 17.65 15.01 3.55
CA LYS A 170 18.85 15.07 4.39
C LYS A 170 18.90 16.33 5.26
N GLU A 171 18.46 17.48 4.75
CA GLU A 171 18.47 18.78 5.46
C GLU A 171 17.47 18.83 6.64
N ASN A 172 16.56 17.85 6.68
CA ASN A 172 15.56 17.67 7.72
C ASN A 172 15.98 16.62 8.75
N VAL A 173 17.12 15.96 8.57
CA VAL A 173 17.73 15.04 9.54
C VAL A 173 18.74 15.80 10.38
N ILE A 174 18.55 15.75 11.71
CA ILE A 174 19.46 16.36 12.69
C ILE A 174 20.60 15.39 13.01
N SER A 175 20.27 14.12 13.25
CA SER A 175 21.24 13.07 13.52
C SER A 175 20.76 11.70 13.08
N ALA A 176 21.71 10.80 12.84
CA ALA A 176 21.44 9.39 12.56
C ALA A 176 22.39 8.51 13.39
N ARG A 177 21.85 7.55 14.13
CA ARG A 177 22.66 6.50 14.79
C ARG A 177 22.81 5.33 13.83
N VAL A 178 24.04 4.91 13.60
CA VAL A 178 24.38 3.89 12.61
C VAL A 178 25.29 2.85 13.23
N VAL A 179 24.89 1.58 13.13
CA VAL A 179 25.73 0.42 13.43
C VAL A 179 26.73 0.26 12.28
N LEU A 180 28.00 0.48 12.59
CA LEU A 180 29.11 0.35 11.65
C LEU A 180 29.43 -1.13 11.39
N PRO A 181 30.10 -1.45 10.28
CA PRO A 181 30.52 -2.82 9.96
C PRO A 181 31.47 -3.44 11.00
N SER A 182 32.09 -2.63 11.86
CA SER A 182 32.86 -3.10 13.02
C SER A 182 31.99 -3.63 14.17
N GLY A 183 30.67 -3.42 14.12
CA GLY A 183 29.71 -3.68 15.20
C GLY A 183 29.53 -2.50 16.15
N GLY A 184 30.40 -1.48 16.10
CA GLY A 184 30.26 -0.27 16.92
C GLY A 184 29.17 0.67 16.41
N VAL A 185 28.58 1.46 17.31
CA VAL A 185 27.56 2.47 16.95
C VAL A 185 28.18 3.85 16.90
N ARG A 186 27.89 4.62 15.84
CA ARG A 186 28.27 6.03 15.72
C ARG A 186 27.07 6.89 15.40
N GLU A 187 26.99 8.05 16.03
CA GLU A 187 26.04 9.11 15.64
C GLU A 187 26.67 10.03 14.59
N PHE A 188 25.93 10.29 13.51
CA PHE A 188 26.31 11.19 12.42
C PHE A 188 25.44 12.45 12.48
N ARG A 189 26.04 13.63 12.34
CA ARG A 189 25.38 14.95 12.42
C ARG A 189 26.00 15.91 11.39
N GLY A 190 25.24 16.90 10.95
CA GLY A 190 25.76 17.93 10.02
C GLY A 190 26.38 17.30 8.77
N LYS A 191 27.60 17.73 8.38
CA LYS A 191 28.29 17.24 7.18
C LYS A 191 28.62 15.74 7.25
N ASP A 192 28.77 15.16 8.44
CA ASP A 192 29.03 13.72 8.59
C ASP A 192 27.86 12.86 8.06
N LEU A 193 26.64 13.40 8.01
CA LEU A 193 25.49 12.69 7.41
C LEU A 193 25.73 12.29 5.95
N ASP A 194 26.59 13.00 5.22
CA ASP A 194 26.92 12.67 3.83
C ASP A 194 27.58 11.28 3.66
N LEU A 195 28.11 10.70 4.75
CA LEU A 195 28.73 9.38 4.79
C LEU A 195 27.72 8.23 4.91
N VAL A 196 26.47 8.54 5.25
CA VAL A 196 25.41 7.55 5.52
C VAL A 196 24.11 7.83 4.75
N SER A 197 23.85 9.09 4.37
CA SER A 197 22.75 9.44 3.48
C SER A 197 23.08 9.06 2.03
N ASP A 198 22.07 8.61 1.28
CA ASP A 198 22.21 8.14 -0.11
C ASP A 198 23.21 6.96 -0.27
N ALA A 199 23.72 6.41 0.84
CA ALA A 199 24.75 5.37 0.84
C ALA A 199 24.14 3.96 0.73
N GLU A 200 22.82 3.84 0.72
CA GLU A 200 22.07 2.59 0.53
C GLU A 200 22.54 1.45 1.45
N GLY A 201 23.03 1.77 2.65
CA GLY A 201 23.50 0.80 3.64
C GLY A 201 24.86 0.18 3.34
N ILE A 202 25.64 0.70 2.39
CA ILE A 202 27.00 0.21 2.15
C ILE A 202 27.96 0.58 3.28
N THR A 203 27.67 1.62 4.07
CA THR A 203 28.56 2.11 5.14
C THR A 203 28.11 1.71 6.56
N GLY A 204 26.95 1.07 6.70
CA GLY A 204 26.39 0.67 7.99
C GLY A 204 24.88 0.46 7.95
N LEU A 205 24.31 0.10 9.10
CA LEU A 205 22.87 -0.09 9.32
C LEU A 205 22.33 1.06 10.18
N ILE A 206 21.42 1.88 9.63
CA ILE A 206 20.83 3.01 10.35
C ILE A 206 19.86 2.47 11.39
N ALA A 207 20.12 2.67 12.68
CA ALA A 207 19.27 2.20 13.77
C ALA A 207 18.15 3.20 14.11
N SER A 208 18.49 4.49 14.21
CA SER A 208 17.54 5.55 14.56
C SER A 208 17.91 6.90 13.92
N LEU A 209 16.94 7.80 13.86
CA LEU A 209 17.04 9.14 13.27
C LEU A 209 16.41 10.18 14.18
N THR A 210 17.02 11.36 14.26
CA THR A 210 16.39 12.57 14.80
C THR A 210 15.99 13.48 13.64
N LEU A 211 14.71 13.81 13.54
CA LEU A 211 14.10 14.55 12.44
C LEU A 211 13.52 15.88 12.92
N LYS A 212 13.52 16.89 12.05
CA LYS A 212 12.74 18.11 12.24
C LYS A 212 11.26 17.85 11.96
N VAL A 213 10.38 18.39 12.80
CA VAL A 213 8.91 18.37 12.63
C VAL A 213 8.38 19.81 12.61
N MET A 214 7.09 19.99 12.40
CA MET A 214 6.43 21.29 12.45
C MET A 214 5.10 21.20 13.23
N PRO A 215 4.56 22.34 13.70
CA PRO A 215 3.19 22.38 14.22
C PRO A 215 2.19 21.86 13.20
N ASP A 216 1.23 21.06 13.65
CA ASP A 216 0.12 20.62 12.80
C ASP A 216 -0.76 21.81 12.42
N ALA A 217 -1.14 21.88 11.15
CA ALA A 217 -1.92 22.96 10.60
C ALA A 217 -2.82 22.43 9.48
N ALA A 218 -4.03 22.97 9.39
CA ALA A 218 -4.92 22.71 8.27
C ALA A 218 -4.25 23.20 6.97
N MET A 219 -4.33 22.37 5.93
CA MET A 219 -3.72 22.62 4.63
C MET A 219 -4.81 22.86 3.59
N GLN A 220 -4.57 23.81 2.70
CA GLN A 220 -5.40 24.11 1.54
C GLN A 220 -4.61 23.86 0.26
N THR A 221 -5.32 23.52 -0.81
CA THR A 221 -4.72 23.18 -2.10
C THR A 221 -5.41 23.93 -3.23
N VAL A 222 -4.61 24.41 -4.18
CA VAL A 222 -5.06 25.03 -5.42
C VAL A 222 -4.35 24.36 -6.60
N SER A 223 -5.12 23.97 -7.62
CA SER A 223 -4.56 23.46 -8.87
C SER A 223 -4.76 24.44 -10.03
N ILE A 224 -3.74 24.57 -10.88
CA ILE A 224 -3.72 25.42 -12.08
C ILE A 224 -3.32 24.56 -13.27
N ALA A 225 -4.04 24.70 -14.38
CA ALA A 225 -3.70 24.05 -15.64
C ALA A 225 -2.92 24.99 -16.56
N ALA A 226 -1.87 24.48 -17.17
CA ALA A 226 -1.08 25.11 -18.23
C ALA A 226 -1.04 24.20 -19.46
N ASP A 227 -1.25 24.76 -20.65
CA ASP A 227 -1.35 23.95 -21.87
C ASP A 227 0.02 23.60 -22.47
N THR A 228 1.07 24.38 -22.15
CA THR A 228 2.44 24.16 -22.61
C THR A 228 3.42 23.92 -21.47
N ALA A 229 4.58 23.34 -21.78
CA ALA A 229 5.65 23.12 -20.79
C ALA A 229 6.32 24.44 -20.38
N GLU A 230 6.36 25.41 -21.29
CA GLU A 230 6.83 26.77 -21.10
C GLU A 230 5.96 27.51 -20.09
N ASP A 231 4.64 27.50 -20.28
CA ASP A 231 3.67 28.14 -19.38
C ASP A 231 3.73 27.53 -17.97
N LEU A 232 3.85 26.19 -17.87
CA LEU A 232 4.04 25.49 -16.60
C LEU A 232 5.32 25.98 -15.88
N ALA A 233 6.46 25.98 -16.58
CA ALA A 233 7.73 26.34 -15.96
C ALA A 233 7.75 27.82 -15.55
N ALA A 234 7.16 28.70 -16.37
CA ALA A 234 7.03 30.12 -16.06
C ALA A 234 6.14 30.35 -14.83
N LEU A 235 5.00 29.64 -14.73
CA LEU A 235 4.13 29.66 -13.57
C LEU A 235 4.87 29.26 -12.28
N ILE A 236 5.61 28.14 -12.32
CA ILE A 236 6.39 27.66 -11.16
C ILE A 236 7.50 28.65 -10.79
N ALA A 237 8.24 29.16 -11.77
CA ALA A 237 9.34 30.09 -11.55
C ALA A 237 8.85 31.42 -10.96
N ASP A 238 7.74 31.96 -11.48
CA ASP A 238 7.12 33.17 -10.95
C ASP A 238 6.56 32.96 -9.55
N ALA A 239 5.88 31.83 -9.28
CA ALA A 239 5.40 31.50 -7.94
C ALA A 239 6.56 31.42 -6.93
N ALA A 240 7.70 30.88 -7.36
CA ALA A 240 8.91 30.85 -6.54
C ALA A 240 9.53 32.24 -6.33
N LYS A 241 9.49 33.09 -7.34
CA LYS A 241 10.02 34.46 -7.29
C LYS A 241 9.17 35.39 -6.42
N GLU A 242 7.84 35.25 -6.44
CA GLU A 242 6.93 36.02 -5.58
C GLU A 242 7.06 35.65 -4.10
N ASN A 243 7.78 34.55 -3.79
CA ASN A 243 8.02 34.08 -2.43
C ASN A 243 6.72 33.90 -1.63
N LEU A 244 5.68 33.40 -2.30
CA LEU A 244 4.42 33.04 -1.67
C LEU A 244 4.68 31.95 -0.60
N PRO A 245 3.95 31.97 0.54
CA PRO A 245 4.10 30.99 1.63
C PRO A 245 3.51 29.61 1.26
N ILE A 246 4.07 29.01 0.21
CA ILE A 246 3.70 27.70 -0.33
C ILE A 246 4.56 26.64 0.36
N TRP A 247 3.93 25.56 0.80
CA TRP A 247 4.62 24.44 1.44
C TRP A 247 5.07 23.39 0.43
N SER A 248 4.21 23.06 -0.54
CA SER A 248 4.51 22.06 -1.58
C SER A 248 4.04 22.52 -2.95
N MET A 249 4.85 22.24 -3.97
CA MET A 249 4.51 22.41 -5.39
C MET A 249 4.73 21.07 -6.10
N LEU A 250 3.70 20.60 -6.79
CA LEU A 250 3.72 19.38 -7.59
C LEU A 250 3.19 19.67 -8.99
N PHE A 251 3.53 18.85 -9.98
CA PHE A 251 2.77 18.85 -11.24
C PHE A 251 2.61 17.46 -11.84
N ILE A 252 1.58 17.29 -12.66
CA ILE A 252 1.46 16.15 -13.58
C ILE A 252 1.42 16.65 -15.03
N ASN A 253 1.83 15.82 -15.98
CA ASN A 253 1.78 16.16 -17.41
C ASN A 253 0.44 15.78 -18.08
N PRO A 254 0.12 16.31 -19.28
CA PRO A 254 -1.14 16.04 -19.97
C PRO A 254 -1.43 14.54 -20.15
N LYS A 255 -0.39 13.75 -20.46
CA LYS A 255 -0.51 12.29 -20.62
C LYS A 255 -0.91 11.59 -19.32
N MET A 256 -0.42 12.07 -18.15
CA MET A 256 -0.87 11.54 -16.85
C MET A 256 -2.35 11.84 -16.62
N ALA A 257 -2.81 13.06 -16.90
CA ALA A 257 -4.22 13.44 -16.74
C ALA A 257 -5.13 12.59 -17.64
N GLU A 258 -4.78 12.46 -18.92
CA GLU A 258 -5.50 11.60 -19.88
C GLU A 258 -5.60 10.15 -19.39
N MET A 259 -4.49 9.56 -18.93
CA MET A 259 -4.48 8.17 -18.48
C MET A 259 -5.18 7.98 -17.13
N LYS A 260 -5.12 8.94 -16.21
CA LYS A 260 -5.94 8.92 -14.99
C LYS A 260 -7.43 8.91 -15.35
N ASN A 261 -7.85 9.71 -16.33
CA ASN A 261 -9.24 9.73 -16.82
C ASN A 261 -9.70 8.40 -17.44
N GLN A 262 -8.78 7.58 -17.95
CA GLN A 262 -9.07 6.25 -18.52
C GLN A 262 -8.94 5.12 -17.49
N SER A 263 -8.24 5.35 -16.38
CA SER A 263 -7.95 4.31 -15.40
C SER A 263 -9.24 3.83 -14.72
N PRO A 264 -9.42 2.51 -14.53
CA PRO A 264 -10.61 2.00 -13.87
C PRO A 264 -10.67 2.46 -12.41
N LEU A 265 -11.87 2.77 -11.95
CA LEU A 265 -12.12 3.20 -10.59
C LEU A 265 -11.95 2.03 -9.62
N ARG A 266 -11.87 2.36 -8.34
CA ARG A 266 -12.03 1.38 -7.27
C ARG A 266 -13.43 0.78 -7.37
N GLU A 267 -13.47 -0.55 -7.40
CA GLU A 267 -14.71 -1.31 -7.36
C GLU A 267 -15.03 -1.74 -5.93
N HIS A 268 -16.32 -1.83 -5.62
CA HIS A 268 -16.88 -2.44 -4.43
C HIS A 268 -18.05 -3.34 -4.83
N LEU A 269 -18.03 -4.61 -4.45
CA LEU A 269 -19.04 -5.61 -4.85
C LEU A 269 -19.31 -5.67 -6.38
N GLY A 270 -18.30 -5.35 -7.20
CA GLY A 270 -18.40 -5.35 -8.66
C GLY A 270 -18.99 -4.07 -9.27
N HIS A 271 -19.14 -3.01 -8.48
CA HIS A 271 -19.63 -1.69 -8.91
C HIS A 271 -18.61 -0.60 -8.59
N ASP A 272 -18.63 0.50 -9.33
CA ASP A 272 -17.75 1.65 -9.03
C ASP A 272 -18.08 2.21 -7.64
N ALA A 273 -17.04 2.38 -6.81
CA ALA A 273 -17.13 2.78 -5.41
C ALA A 273 -16.59 4.19 -5.16
N GLU A 274 -16.38 4.95 -6.23
CA GLU A 274 -15.95 6.34 -6.22
C GLU A 274 -16.52 7.07 -7.44
N GLU A 275 -16.72 8.37 -7.34
CA GLU A 275 -17.15 9.20 -8.45
C GLU A 275 -15.96 9.54 -9.35
N ARG A 276 -16.15 9.56 -10.67
CA ARG A 276 -15.12 10.02 -11.62
C ARG A 276 -15.01 11.55 -11.57
N VAL A 277 -13.78 12.04 -11.42
CA VAL A 277 -13.45 13.45 -11.63
C VAL A 277 -12.61 13.51 -12.89
N GLU A 278 -13.11 14.20 -13.91
CA GLU A 278 -12.38 14.37 -15.17
C GLU A 278 -11.34 15.47 -15.04
N LEU A 279 -10.07 15.11 -15.26
CA LEU A 279 -8.95 16.04 -15.28
C LEU A 279 -8.80 16.66 -16.68
N PRO A 280 -8.54 17.97 -16.81
CA PRO A 280 -8.21 18.56 -18.10
C PRO A 280 -6.91 17.94 -18.63
N VAL A 281 -6.85 17.65 -19.93
CA VAL A 281 -5.64 17.14 -20.60
C VAL A 281 -4.65 18.27 -20.81
N ALA A 282 -3.98 18.66 -19.72
CA ALA A 282 -3.03 19.76 -19.64
C ALA A 282 -1.96 19.43 -18.57
N TYR A 283 -0.92 20.25 -18.46
CA TYR A 283 -0.08 20.20 -17.27
C TYR A 283 -0.90 20.73 -16.09
N ILE A 284 -0.95 19.99 -14.99
CA ILE A 284 -1.69 20.41 -13.79
C ILE A 284 -0.68 20.62 -12.68
N ALA A 285 -0.44 21.87 -12.31
CA ALA A 285 0.36 22.26 -11.16
C ALA A 285 -0.53 22.34 -9.91
N THR A 286 -0.10 21.73 -8.81
CA THR A 286 -0.83 21.69 -7.54
C THR A 286 0.02 22.35 -6.45
N PHE A 287 -0.54 23.41 -5.85
CA PHE A 287 0.09 24.23 -4.82
C PHE A 287 -0.62 23.98 -3.50
N THR A 288 0.14 23.59 -2.47
CA THR A 288 -0.39 23.33 -1.13
C THR A 288 0.27 24.24 -0.12
N PHE A 289 -0.54 24.83 0.74
CA PHE A 289 -0.14 25.84 1.72
C PHE A 289 -1.01 25.73 2.98
N ARG A 290 -0.61 26.40 4.06
CA ARG A 290 -1.37 26.39 5.31
C ARG A 290 -2.61 27.27 5.16
N GLU A 291 -3.72 26.90 5.80
CA GLU A 291 -4.98 27.62 5.71
C GLU A 291 -4.85 29.11 6.08
N LYS A 292 -4.06 29.42 7.11
CA LYS A 292 -3.77 30.80 7.54
C LYS A 292 -3.15 31.69 6.45
N ASP A 293 -2.47 31.07 5.48
CA ASP A 293 -1.77 31.75 4.39
C ASP A 293 -2.64 31.84 3.12
N GLY A 294 -3.87 31.31 3.16
CA GLY A 294 -4.64 31.00 1.97
C GLY A 294 -5.06 32.20 1.14
N ASP A 295 -5.37 33.34 1.75
CA ASP A 295 -5.79 34.52 1.00
C ASP A 295 -4.64 35.13 0.21
N ALA A 296 -3.46 35.26 0.82
CA ALA A 296 -2.25 35.76 0.17
C ALA A 296 -1.84 34.85 -0.99
N VAL A 297 -1.83 33.52 -0.78
CA VAL A 297 -1.45 32.57 -1.82
C VAL A 297 -2.48 32.52 -2.95
N ARG A 298 -3.78 32.48 -2.66
CA ARG A 298 -4.83 32.50 -3.70
C ARG A 298 -4.79 33.76 -4.55
N GLN A 299 -4.58 34.92 -3.93
CA GLN A 299 -4.49 36.19 -4.64
C GLN A 299 -3.25 36.23 -5.55
N GLY A 300 -2.08 35.84 -5.02
CA GLY A 300 -0.83 35.76 -5.80
C GLY A 300 -0.97 34.81 -6.99
N LEU A 301 -1.40 33.57 -6.72
CA LEU A 301 -1.61 32.56 -7.77
C LEU A 301 -2.63 33.02 -8.84
N LYS A 302 -3.71 33.71 -8.45
CA LYS A 302 -4.67 34.27 -9.42
C LYS A 302 -4.00 35.31 -10.33
N GLY A 303 -3.15 36.19 -9.79
CA GLY A 303 -2.36 37.12 -10.60
C GLY A 303 -1.44 36.40 -11.59
N LEU A 304 -0.80 35.32 -11.13
CA LEU A 304 0.09 34.51 -11.96
C LEU A 304 -0.60 33.74 -13.07
N THR A 305 -1.87 33.36 -12.90
CA THR A 305 -2.62 32.64 -13.95
C THR A 305 -2.72 33.45 -15.25
N VAL A 306 -3.08 34.73 -15.13
CA VAL A 306 -3.21 35.65 -16.27
C VAL A 306 -1.85 35.89 -16.93
N LYS A 307 -0.80 36.08 -16.13
CA LYS A 307 0.55 36.35 -16.62
C LYS A 307 1.14 35.18 -17.42
N ASN A 308 0.83 33.95 -17.03
CA ASN A 308 1.46 32.74 -17.56
C ASN A 308 0.52 31.91 -18.45
N ASN A 309 -0.50 32.52 -19.07
CA ASN A 309 -1.44 31.84 -19.97
C ASN A 309 -1.99 30.52 -19.39
N SER A 310 -2.34 30.53 -18.11
CA SER A 310 -2.80 29.35 -17.38
C SER A 310 -4.17 29.60 -16.75
N ARG A 311 -4.85 28.53 -16.35
CA ARG A 311 -6.22 28.60 -15.83
C ARG A 311 -6.33 27.95 -14.46
N LEU A 312 -7.01 28.64 -13.54
CA LEU A 312 -7.37 28.07 -12.25
C LEU A 312 -8.36 26.92 -12.44
N LEU A 313 -8.14 25.80 -11.73
CA LEU A 313 -9.06 24.67 -11.72
C LEU A 313 -10.06 24.77 -10.58
N SER A 314 -11.14 23.98 -10.66
CA SER A 314 -12.15 23.94 -9.61
C SER A 314 -11.59 23.37 -8.30
N SER A 315 -12.23 23.71 -7.17
CA SER A 315 -11.91 23.11 -5.87
C SER A 315 -12.02 21.59 -5.92
N ARG A 316 -13.07 21.06 -6.58
CA ARG A 316 -13.26 19.62 -6.78
C ARG A 316 -12.08 18.93 -7.47
N ILE A 317 -11.47 19.53 -8.49
CA ILE A 317 -10.27 18.96 -9.14
C ILE A 317 -9.04 19.09 -8.22
N SER A 318 -8.91 20.22 -7.53
CA SER A 318 -7.80 20.48 -6.61
C SER A 318 -7.80 19.49 -5.44
N GLU A 319 -8.96 19.24 -4.85
CA GLU A 319 -9.21 18.24 -3.80
C GLU A 319 -8.94 16.83 -4.33
N HIS A 320 -9.44 16.49 -5.53
CA HIS A 320 -9.20 15.19 -6.16
C HIS A 320 -7.71 14.90 -6.34
N GLU A 321 -6.94 15.80 -6.95
CA GLU A 321 -5.49 15.58 -7.15
C GLU A 321 -4.76 15.49 -5.81
N TRP A 322 -5.17 16.27 -4.81
CA TRP A 322 -4.59 16.19 -3.47
C TRP A 322 -4.88 14.88 -2.75
N GLU A 323 -6.13 14.40 -2.77
CA GLU A 323 -6.53 13.12 -2.17
C GLU A 323 -5.85 11.94 -2.87
N LYS A 324 -5.69 12.00 -4.20
CA LYS A 324 -5.09 10.95 -5.02
C LYS A 324 -3.57 11.06 -5.15
N ARG A 325 -2.91 12.02 -4.49
CA ARG A 325 -1.44 12.27 -4.60
C ARG A 325 -0.54 11.06 -4.30
N PHE A 326 -1.04 10.06 -3.57
CA PHE A 326 -0.30 8.83 -3.28
C PHE A 326 -0.61 7.67 -4.26
N LYS A 327 -1.46 7.90 -5.27
CA LYS A 327 -1.87 6.94 -6.30
C LYS A 327 -1.20 7.24 -7.66
N VAL A 328 0.06 7.66 -7.64
CA VAL A 328 0.84 8.06 -8.82
C VAL A 328 0.92 6.95 -9.88
N MET A 329 0.95 5.69 -9.43
CA MET A 329 1.10 4.53 -10.31
C MET A 329 -0.22 3.98 -10.87
N LEU A 330 -1.39 4.55 -10.51
CA LEU A 330 -2.74 4.06 -10.89
C LEU A 330 -2.86 3.66 -12.38
N VAL A 331 -2.16 4.38 -13.24
CA VAL A 331 -2.09 4.13 -14.69
C VAL A 331 -1.53 2.74 -15.06
N LYS A 332 -0.86 2.03 -14.14
CA LYS A 332 -0.43 0.63 -14.28
C LYS A 332 -1.62 -0.33 -14.43
N ARG A 333 -2.84 0.10 -14.09
CA ARG A 333 -4.05 -0.66 -14.44
C ARG A 333 -4.31 -0.71 -15.95
N LEU A 334 -3.79 0.25 -16.73
CA LEU A 334 -4.00 0.35 -18.18
C LEU A 334 -2.98 -0.46 -19.00
N GLY A 335 -1.81 -0.70 -18.44
CA GLY A 335 -0.77 -1.58 -19.00
C GLY A 335 -0.07 -2.27 -17.84
N PRO A 336 0.02 -3.61 -17.80
CA PRO A 336 0.26 -4.38 -16.58
C PRO A 336 1.63 -4.14 -15.93
N SER A 337 2.54 -3.41 -16.58
CA SER A 337 3.87 -3.07 -16.09
C SER A 337 4.18 -1.59 -16.34
N LEU A 338 5.15 -1.07 -15.61
CA LEU A 338 5.73 0.26 -15.86
C LEU A 338 7.23 0.12 -16.10
N VAL A 339 7.79 0.98 -16.95
CA VAL A 339 9.22 1.28 -16.97
C VAL A 339 9.42 2.59 -16.23
N PRO A 340 10.04 2.58 -15.03
CA PRO A 340 10.31 3.79 -14.27
C PRO A 340 11.51 4.54 -14.84
N VAL A 341 11.46 5.86 -14.76
CA VAL A 341 12.59 6.76 -15.01
C VAL A 341 12.46 7.94 -14.07
N GLU A 342 13.54 8.33 -13.40
CA GLU A 342 13.48 9.44 -12.47
C GLU A 342 14.79 10.23 -12.51
N VAL A 343 14.63 11.54 -12.70
CA VAL A 343 15.71 12.48 -12.98
C VAL A 343 15.52 13.76 -12.18
N VAL A 344 16.61 14.47 -11.93
CA VAL A 344 16.60 15.82 -11.35
C VAL A 344 17.05 16.78 -12.44
N VAL A 345 16.32 17.86 -12.66
CA VAL A 345 16.66 18.90 -13.63
C VAL A 345 16.52 20.28 -13.00
N PRO A 346 17.36 21.25 -13.37
CA PRO A 346 17.13 22.64 -13.00
C PRO A 346 15.79 23.16 -13.58
N LEU A 347 15.07 24.00 -12.85
CA LEU A 347 13.79 24.55 -13.29
C LEU A 347 13.92 25.32 -14.62
N SER A 348 15.02 26.06 -14.82
CA SER A 348 15.31 26.77 -16.08
C SER A 348 15.42 25.84 -17.30
N ALA A 349 15.75 24.56 -17.09
CA ALA A 349 15.85 23.54 -18.12
C ALA A 349 14.54 22.77 -18.36
N LEU A 350 13.54 22.91 -17.49
CA LEU A 350 12.32 22.09 -17.49
C LEU A 350 11.58 22.10 -18.84
N PRO A 351 11.31 23.25 -19.50
CA PRO A 351 10.61 23.26 -20.79
C PRO A 351 11.36 22.49 -21.86
N LYS A 352 12.68 22.72 -21.97
CA LYS A 352 13.54 22.06 -22.97
C LYS A 352 13.61 20.55 -22.76
N VAL A 353 13.64 20.10 -21.50
CA VAL A 353 13.64 18.68 -21.16
C VAL A 353 12.29 18.04 -21.50
N LEU A 354 11.18 18.66 -21.11
CA LEU A 354 9.83 18.13 -21.39
C LEU A 354 9.56 18.06 -22.91
N ALA A 355 9.89 19.12 -23.65
CA ALA A 355 9.79 19.15 -25.11
C ALA A 355 10.68 18.08 -25.76
N ALA A 356 11.96 17.98 -25.36
CA ALA A 356 12.86 16.97 -25.91
C ALA A 356 12.42 15.52 -25.62
N ILE A 357 11.79 15.26 -24.47
CA ILE A 357 11.19 13.95 -24.18
C ILE A 357 10.01 13.70 -25.11
N GLN A 358 9.11 14.67 -25.26
CA GLN A 358 7.94 14.56 -26.14
C GLN A 358 8.32 14.33 -27.60
N ASP A 359 9.35 15.02 -28.10
CA ASP A 359 9.82 14.89 -29.48
C ASP A 359 10.53 13.56 -29.75
N LYS A 360 11.30 13.06 -28.78
CA LYS A 360 12.19 11.91 -29.00
C LYS A 360 11.63 10.58 -28.55
N ILE A 361 10.65 10.57 -27.65
CA ILE A 361 10.07 9.36 -27.08
C ILE A 361 8.64 9.23 -27.58
N ALA A 362 8.43 8.30 -28.51
CA ALA A 362 7.11 8.05 -29.10
C ALA A 362 6.15 7.32 -28.14
N GLN A 363 6.68 6.75 -27.06
CA GLN A 363 5.90 6.03 -26.06
C GLN A 363 5.18 7.00 -25.11
N PRO A 364 3.96 6.67 -24.66
CA PRO A 364 3.25 7.50 -23.68
C PRO A 364 4.03 7.49 -22.38
N ILE A 365 4.50 8.67 -21.99
CA ILE A 365 5.21 8.86 -20.72
C ILE A 365 4.38 9.77 -19.82
N VAL A 366 3.91 9.18 -18.73
CA VAL A 366 3.31 9.92 -17.64
C VAL A 366 4.41 10.46 -16.73
N LYS A 367 4.19 11.64 -16.14
CA LYS A 367 5.19 12.31 -15.30
C LYS A 367 4.51 12.96 -14.10
N GLU A 368 5.19 12.88 -12.97
CA GLU A 368 4.93 13.68 -11.78
C GLU A 368 6.21 14.46 -11.45
N GLY A 369 6.07 15.76 -11.20
CA GLY A 369 7.15 16.65 -10.84
C GLY A 369 7.02 17.13 -9.40
N ILE A 370 8.14 17.15 -8.67
CA ILE A 370 8.27 17.72 -7.34
C ILE A 370 9.29 18.85 -7.41
N ILE A 371 8.93 20.04 -6.92
CA ILE A 371 9.80 21.21 -6.95
C ILE A 371 10.49 21.38 -5.60
N ILE A 372 11.78 21.72 -5.65
CA ILE A 372 12.62 22.07 -4.51
C ILE A 372 13.08 23.51 -4.72
N LYS A 373 12.80 24.39 -3.76
CA LYS A 373 13.05 25.84 -3.91
C LYS A 373 14.53 26.16 -4.11
N ASP A 374 15.39 25.56 -3.29
CA ASP A 374 16.83 25.78 -3.30
C ASP A 374 17.52 24.51 -3.84
N GLY A 375 17.75 24.49 -5.15
CA GLY A 375 18.47 23.41 -5.83
C GLY A 375 19.99 23.52 -5.69
N ALA A 376 20.71 22.54 -6.24
CA ALA A 376 22.16 22.42 -6.06
C ALA A 376 22.98 23.62 -6.58
N ASN A 377 22.42 24.39 -7.52
CA ASN A 377 23.08 25.54 -8.16
C ASN A 377 22.50 26.91 -7.74
N GLY A 378 21.66 26.96 -6.69
CA GLY A 378 21.01 28.19 -6.24
C GLY A 378 19.78 28.62 -7.05
N GLU A 379 19.36 27.81 -8.03
CA GLU A 379 18.03 27.89 -8.67
C GLU A 379 17.17 26.68 -8.23
N PRO A 380 15.83 26.74 -8.37
CA PRO A 380 14.97 25.61 -8.02
C PRO A 380 15.28 24.34 -8.83
N ASP A 381 15.28 23.20 -8.16
CA ASP A 381 15.37 21.88 -8.79
C ASP A 381 13.98 21.27 -8.99
N VAL A 382 13.86 20.42 -10.01
CA VAL A 382 12.65 19.64 -10.31
C VAL A 382 13.02 18.18 -10.36
N VAL A 383 12.48 17.39 -9.44
CA VAL A 383 12.50 15.93 -9.52
C VAL A 383 11.35 15.49 -10.40
N ILE A 384 11.66 14.79 -11.51
CA ILE A 384 10.66 14.25 -12.43
C ILE A 384 10.64 12.74 -12.26
N LEU A 385 9.55 12.21 -11.71
CA LEU A 385 9.22 10.80 -11.70
C LEU A 385 8.37 10.46 -12.94
N GLY A 386 8.94 9.69 -13.85
CA GLY A 386 8.31 9.28 -15.09
C GLY A 386 8.02 7.78 -15.14
N PHE A 387 6.90 7.42 -15.76
CA PHE A 387 6.58 6.03 -16.06
C PHE A 387 6.15 5.87 -17.52
N ILE A 388 6.68 4.82 -18.16
CA ILE A 388 6.22 4.37 -19.47
C ILE A 388 5.38 3.09 -19.26
N PRO A 389 4.06 3.13 -19.49
CA PRO A 389 3.21 1.94 -19.47
C PRO A 389 3.74 0.87 -20.42
N SER A 390 3.81 -0.38 -19.98
CA SER A 390 4.30 -1.48 -20.79
C SER A 390 3.79 -2.83 -20.28
N ASP A 391 4.30 -3.93 -20.83
CA ASP A 391 3.95 -5.28 -20.41
C ASP A 391 5.20 -6.16 -20.33
N GLN A 392 5.68 -6.43 -19.11
CA GLN A 392 6.89 -7.23 -18.85
C GLN A 392 6.83 -8.67 -19.35
N ARG A 393 5.63 -9.15 -19.73
CA ARG A 393 5.42 -10.49 -20.26
C ARG A 393 5.76 -10.56 -21.74
N LYS A 394 5.75 -9.43 -22.44
CA LYS A 394 6.04 -9.32 -23.87
C LYS A 394 7.52 -9.03 -24.12
N PHE A 395 8.03 -9.54 -25.24
CA PHE A 395 9.44 -9.36 -25.62
C PHE A 395 9.81 -7.89 -25.89
N ASN A 396 8.85 -7.08 -26.36
CA ASN A 396 9.08 -5.66 -26.64
C ASN A 396 9.41 -4.82 -25.39
N TYR A 397 9.11 -5.30 -24.18
CA TYR A 397 9.46 -4.65 -22.92
C TYR A 397 10.95 -4.32 -22.81
N HIS A 398 11.82 -5.19 -23.36
CA HIS A 398 13.27 -5.00 -23.38
C HIS A 398 13.67 -3.68 -24.08
N PHE A 399 13.00 -3.36 -25.18
CA PHE A 399 13.29 -2.16 -25.96
C PHE A 399 12.69 -0.91 -25.32
N VAL A 400 11.49 -1.00 -24.76
CA VAL A 400 10.86 0.11 -24.02
C VAL A 400 11.68 0.48 -22.78
N PHE A 401 12.22 -0.51 -22.06
CA PHE A 401 13.10 -0.28 -20.91
C PHE A 401 14.32 0.59 -21.27
N SER A 402 14.87 0.44 -22.48
CA SER A 402 16.02 1.22 -22.93
C SER A 402 15.73 2.72 -23.09
N LEU A 403 14.47 3.13 -23.26
CA LEU A 403 14.07 4.54 -23.37
C LEU A 403 14.30 5.31 -22.07
N SER A 404 14.37 4.62 -20.93
CA SER A 404 14.81 5.23 -19.66
C SER A 404 16.22 5.85 -19.79
N LEU A 405 17.11 5.22 -20.57
CA LEU A 405 18.46 5.71 -20.84
C LEU A 405 18.43 6.97 -21.72
N SER A 406 17.56 7.00 -22.72
CA SER A 406 17.35 8.18 -23.57
C SER A 406 16.89 9.38 -22.74
N ILE A 407 15.94 9.19 -21.83
CA ILE A 407 15.40 10.26 -20.98
C ILE A 407 16.48 10.77 -20.01
N MET A 408 17.26 9.87 -19.38
CA MET A 408 18.40 10.30 -18.55
C MET A 408 19.42 11.11 -19.35
N LYS A 409 19.76 10.69 -20.58
CA LYS A 409 20.67 11.47 -21.44
C LYS A 409 20.10 12.84 -21.81
N ILE A 410 18.80 12.93 -22.04
CA ILE A 410 18.13 14.21 -22.28
C ILE A 410 18.28 15.11 -21.06
N ALA A 411 18.00 14.60 -19.86
CA ALA A 411 18.20 15.36 -18.62
C ALA A 411 19.66 15.82 -18.47
N GLU A 412 20.63 14.93 -18.63
CA GLU A 412 22.08 15.23 -18.56
C GLU A 412 22.52 16.30 -19.58
N LYS A 413 21.98 16.26 -20.80
CA LYS A 413 22.26 17.27 -21.83
C LYS A 413 21.88 18.68 -21.37
N TYR A 414 20.84 18.82 -20.57
CA TYR A 414 20.34 20.10 -20.08
C TYR A 414 20.71 20.36 -18.61
N GLY A 415 21.83 19.80 -18.14
CA GLY A 415 22.36 20.07 -16.80
C GLY A 415 21.70 19.28 -15.66
N GLY A 416 20.81 18.35 -15.99
CA GLY A 416 20.21 17.43 -15.02
C GLY A 416 21.06 16.20 -14.73
N ARG A 417 20.50 15.30 -13.92
CA ARG A 417 21.14 14.06 -13.49
C ARG A 417 20.13 12.96 -13.20
N ALA A 418 20.61 11.72 -13.09
CA ALA A 418 19.83 10.65 -12.49
C ALA A 418 19.54 10.97 -11.01
N TYR A 419 18.40 10.51 -10.52
CA TYR A 419 17.97 10.78 -9.14
C TYR A 419 18.81 10.06 -8.09
N SER A 420 19.06 8.76 -8.31
CA SER A 420 19.85 7.91 -7.41
C SER A 420 20.70 6.90 -8.18
N THR A 421 21.60 6.21 -7.46
CA THR A 421 22.53 5.23 -8.01
C THR A 421 21.96 3.82 -8.07
N GLY A 422 21.60 3.24 -6.93
CA GLY A 422 21.20 1.86 -6.84
C GLY A 422 22.29 0.86 -7.19
N LEU A 423 21.80 -0.27 -7.70
CA LEU A 423 22.56 -1.27 -8.43
C LEU A 423 22.82 -0.84 -9.88
N TYR A 424 21.89 -0.09 -10.48
CA TYR A 424 21.84 0.13 -11.93
C TYR A 424 22.72 1.27 -12.43
N PHE A 425 22.86 2.35 -11.65
CA PHE A 425 23.51 3.59 -12.08
C PHE A 425 24.79 3.89 -11.30
N THR A 426 25.51 2.86 -10.85
CA THR A 426 26.75 3.05 -10.07
C THR A 426 27.83 3.86 -10.79
N LYS A 427 27.86 3.80 -12.14
CA LYS A 427 28.76 4.62 -12.97
C LYS A 427 28.38 6.11 -13.00
N LYS A 428 27.18 6.48 -12.58
CA LYS A 428 26.69 7.87 -12.47
C LYS A 428 26.94 8.49 -11.10
N ALA A 429 27.50 7.75 -10.14
CA ALA A 429 27.85 8.26 -8.81
C ALA A 429 28.65 9.58 -8.84
N PRO A 430 29.62 9.82 -9.75
CA PRO A 430 30.34 11.10 -9.79
C PRO A 430 29.45 12.31 -10.06
N VAL A 431 28.40 12.14 -10.89
CA VAL A 431 27.45 13.21 -11.24
C VAL A 431 26.42 13.39 -10.13
N ILE A 432 26.01 12.31 -9.46
CA ILE A 432 24.99 12.35 -8.41
C ILE A 432 25.54 12.94 -7.11
N PHE A 433 26.72 12.51 -6.68
CA PHE A 433 27.31 12.91 -5.41
C PHE A 433 28.23 14.14 -5.54
N GLY A 434 28.75 14.41 -6.73
CA GLY A 434 29.91 15.29 -6.89
C GLY A 434 31.21 14.62 -6.42
N LYS A 435 32.35 15.17 -6.85
CA LYS A 435 33.67 14.57 -6.62
C LYS A 435 34.04 14.50 -5.12
N GLU A 436 33.90 15.61 -4.40
CA GLU A 436 34.30 15.70 -2.98
C GLU A 436 33.56 14.68 -2.11
N ARG A 437 32.23 14.67 -2.17
CA ARG A 437 31.39 13.76 -1.39
C ARG A 437 31.63 12.30 -1.77
N LEU A 438 31.76 11.99 -3.06
CA LEU A 438 32.02 10.62 -3.51
C LEU A 438 33.37 10.10 -3.01
N ASP A 439 34.42 10.93 -3.05
CA ASP A 439 35.75 10.53 -2.61
C ASP A 439 35.79 10.32 -1.08
N ALA A 440 35.10 11.17 -0.32
CA ALA A 440 34.92 11.00 1.12
C ALA A 440 34.17 9.69 1.44
N LEU A 441 33.05 9.43 0.75
CA LEU A 441 32.25 8.22 0.94
C LEU A 441 33.03 6.93 0.59
N LYS A 442 33.81 6.95 -0.50
CA LYS A 442 34.70 5.83 -0.87
C LYS A 442 35.79 5.60 0.15
N LYS A 443 36.41 6.66 0.67
CA LYS A 443 37.42 6.57 1.72
C LYS A 443 36.82 5.94 2.97
N PHE A 444 35.68 6.47 3.41
CA PHE A 444 34.97 5.96 4.58
C PHE A 444 34.57 4.50 4.43
N LYS A 445 34.00 4.10 3.27
CA LYS A 445 33.67 2.70 2.99
C LYS A 445 34.88 1.76 3.11
N ARG A 446 36.05 2.16 2.60
CA ARG A 446 37.28 1.35 2.70
C ARG A 446 37.78 1.21 4.14
N GLU A 447 37.58 2.25 4.94
CA GLU A 447 37.96 2.28 6.35
C GLU A 447 37.04 1.40 7.19
N VAL A 448 35.72 1.53 7.03
CA VAL A 448 34.76 0.85 7.91
C VAL A 448 34.38 -0.56 7.44
N ASP A 449 34.40 -0.86 6.15
CA ASP A 449 34.09 -2.19 5.61
C ASP A 449 35.15 -2.66 4.58
N PRO A 450 36.37 -2.98 5.01
CA PRO A 450 37.42 -3.48 4.13
C PRO A 450 37.06 -4.84 3.49
N ALA A 451 36.24 -5.67 4.17
CA ALA A 451 35.80 -6.97 3.67
C ALA A 451 34.69 -6.86 2.62
N GLY A 452 33.98 -5.72 2.56
CA GLY A 452 32.95 -5.45 1.56
C GLY A 452 31.66 -6.25 1.75
N PHE A 453 31.32 -6.66 2.98
CA PHE A 453 30.13 -7.47 3.26
C PHE A 453 28.85 -6.63 3.42
N MET A 454 28.96 -5.31 3.64
CA MET A 454 27.82 -4.39 3.75
C MET A 454 27.30 -3.93 2.39
N ASN A 455 26.09 -4.38 2.08
CA ASN A 455 25.33 -4.18 0.84
C ASN A 455 26.19 -4.16 -0.44
N PRO A 456 26.84 -5.28 -0.81
CA PRO A 456 27.84 -5.30 -1.87
C PRO A 456 27.27 -4.96 -3.25
N GLY A 457 28.04 -4.16 -4.01
CA GLY A 457 27.82 -3.88 -5.43
C GLY A 457 26.93 -2.67 -5.76
N LYS A 458 26.51 -1.89 -4.76
CA LYS A 458 25.61 -0.72 -4.90
C LYS A 458 26.39 0.60 -4.85
N VAL A 459 25.71 1.69 -5.19
CA VAL A 459 26.18 3.09 -5.15
C VAL A 459 27.36 3.39 -6.07
N PHE A 460 28.55 2.88 -5.77
CA PHE A 460 29.75 2.97 -6.63
C PHE A 460 30.44 1.60 -6.78
N GLY A 461 29.81 0.53 -6.29
CA GLY A 461 30.29 -0.84 -6.43
C GLY A 461 30.30 -1.31 -7.89
N LYS A 462 31.30 -2.12 -8.24
CA LYS A 462 31.36 -2.77 -9.55
C LYS A 462 30.34 -3.91 -9.61
N ASN A 463 29.51 -3.93 -10.64
CA ASN A 463 28.60 -5.03 -10.92
C ASN A 463 28.38 -5.20 -12.45
N PRO A 464 27.98 -6.40 -12.93
CA PRO A 464 27.77 -6.66 -14.36
C PRO A 464 26.65 -5.81 -14.97
N VAL A 465 25.57 -5.55 -14.22
CA VAL A 465 24.38 -4.84 -14.70
C VAL A 465 24.68 -3.40 -15.08
N SER A 466 25.30 -2.64 -14.17
CA SER A 466 25.75 -1.26 -14.42
C SER A 466 26.74 -1.18 -15.58
N SER A 467 27.52 -2.24 -15.80
CA SER A 467 28.44 -2.33 -16.93
C SER A 467 27.72 -2.49 -18.26
N LEU A 468 26.73 -3.38 -18.32
CA LEU A 468 25.84 -3.54 -19.47
C LEU A 468 25.04 -2.27 -19.75
N ILE A 469 24.42 -1.66 -18.73
CA ILE A 469 23.64 -0.42 -18.86
C ILE A 469 24.51 0.70 -19.43
N GLY A 470 25.75 0.84 -18.93
CA GLY A 470 26.71 1.79 -19.47
C GLY A 470 27.08 1.51 -20.93
N PHE A 471 27.18 0.24 -21.33
CA PHE A 471 27.44 -0.15 -22.72
C PHE A 471 26.24 0.14 -23.62
N ALA A 472 25.03 -0.27 -23.21
CA ALA A 472 23.78 0.00 -23.93
C ALA A 472 23.56 1.51 -24.13
N GLY A 473 23.92 2.32 -23.13
CA GLY A 473 23.91 3.78 -23.23
C GLY A 473 24.77 4.31 -24.37
N ARG A 474 25.84 3.63 -24.83
CA ARG A 474 26.64 4.07 -25.99
C ARG A 474 25.89 3.95 -27.31
N PHE A 475 24.94 3.03 -27.39
CA PHE A 475 24.12 2.78 -28.58
C PHE A 475 22.71 3.40 -28.48
N GLU A 476 22.54 4.43 -27.66
CA GLU A 476 21.23 5.02 -27.33
C GLU A 476 20.39 5.39 -28.56
N GLY A 477 20.99 5.92 -29.63
CA GLY A 477 20.24 6.29 -30.84
C GLY A 477 19.56 5.09 -31.50
N MET A 478 20.25 3.95 -31.54
CA MET A 478 19.72 2.68 -32.04
C MET A 478 18.66 2.12 -31.09
N THR A 479 18.95 2.06 -29.78
CA THR A 479 17.99 1.52 -28.80
C THR A 479 16.72 2.34 -28.73
N ARG A 480 16.81 3.68 -28.89
CA ARG A 480 15.66 4.58 -28.98
C ARG A 480 14.78 4.28 -30.18
N ALA A 481 15.36 4.07 -31.36
CA ALA A 481 14.60 3.72 -32.56
C ALA A 481 13.80 2.43 -32.36
N PHE A 482 14.43 1.38 -31.80
CA PHE A 482 13.73 0.14 -31.44
C PHE A 482 12.65 0.38 -30.38
N GLY A 483 12.96 1.11 -29.31
CA GLY A 483 12.01 1.44 -28.24
C GLY A 483 10.79 2.20 -28.75
N ASN A 484 10.95 3.14 -29.68
CA ASN A 484 9.83 3.88 -30.28
C ASN A 484 9.01 3.02 -31.26
N SER A 485 9.64 2.06 -31.95
CA SER A 485 8.95 1.13 -32.85
C SER A 485 8.14 0.05 -32.11
N ALA A 486 8.40 -0.14 -30.81
CA ALA A 486 7.70 -1.12 -30.00
C ALA A 486 6.21 -0.74 -29.87
N ARG A 487 5.32 -1.54 -30.46
CA ARG A 487 3.87 -1.38 -30.26
C ARG A 487 3.52 -1.68 -28.80
N LEU A 488 2.95 -0.71 -28.09
CA LEU A 488 2.35 -0.95 -26.79
C LEU A 488 0.88 -1.27 -26.98
N ASP A 489 0.47 -2.48 -26.62
CA ASP A 489 -0.94 -2.77 -26.42
C ASP A 489 -1.30 -2.25 -25.03
N ILE A 490 -1.70 -0.98 -24.96
CA ILE A 490 -2.26 -0.36 -23.75
C ILE A 490 -3.73 -0.73 -23.75
N GLY A 491 -4.13 -1.59 -22.81
CA GLY A 491 -5.47 -2.16 -22.79
C GLY A 491 -5.65 -3.20 -21.69
N LEU A 492 -6.88 -3.29 -21.19
CA LEU A 492 -7.26 -4.06 -20.02
C LEU A 492 -7.26 -5.59 -20.21
N GLU A 493 -7.02 -6.10 -21.43
CA GLU A 493 -7.49 -7.43 -21.80
C GLU A 493 -6.46 -8.54 -21.59
N GLN A 494 -6.42 -9.07 -20.36
CA GLN A 494 -6.05 -10.47 -20.15
C GLN A 494 -7.30 -11.34 -20.30
N LYS A 495 -7.46 -12.00 -21.45
CA LYS A 495 -8.67 -12.82 -21.74
C LYS A 495 -8.56 -14.26 -21.26
N LYS A 496 -7.35 -14.78 -21.12
CA LYS A 496 -7.10 -16.21 -20.87
C LYS A 496 -6.55 -16.46 -19.47
N PRO A 497 -6.96 -17.56 -18.81
CA PRO A 497 -6.32 -18.00 -17.58
C PRO A 497 -4.87 -18.40 -17.84
N VAL A 498 -4.02 -18.35 -16.81
CA VAL A 498 -2.60 -18.76 -16.86
C VAL A 498 -2.32 -19.73 -15.74
N ARG A 499 -1.85 -20.95 -16.07
CA ARG A 499 -1.64 -22.05 -15.11
C ARG A 499 -2.84 -22.28 -14.17
N GLY A 500 -4.05 -22.17 -14.72
CA GLY A 500 -5.31 -22.29 -13.98
C GLY A 500 -5.74 -21.04 -13.21
N ILE A 501 -4.92 -20.00 -13.08
CA ILE A 501 -5.34 -18.75 -12.44
C ILE A 501 -6.34 -18.00 -13.33
N PRO A 502 -7.50 -17.56 -12.81
CA PRO A 502 -8.50 -16.82 -13.59
C PRO A 502 -7.94 -15.54 -14.24
N ALA A 503 -8.42 -15.21 -15.44
CA ALA A 503 -7.81 -14.17 -16.29
C ALA A 503 -7.79 -12.76 -15.67
N ASP A 504 -8.85 -12.39 -14.95
CA ASP A 504 -8.93 -11.16 -14.14
C ASP A 504 -7.91 -11.15 -12.99
N VAL A 505 -7.73 -12.26 -12.28
CA VAL A 505 -6.73 -12.40 -11.22
C VAL A 505 -5.31 -12.33 -11.78
N VAL A 506 -5.06 -12.93 -12.96
CA VAL A 506 -3.79 -12.79 -13.69
C VAL A 506 -3.52 -11.31 -13.96
N ARG A 507 -4.51 -10.57 -14.47
CA ARG A 507 -4.40 -9.13 -14.72
C ARG A 507 -4.04 -8.37 -13.44
N HIS A 508 -4.78 -8.57 -12.36
CA HIS A 508 -4.53 -7.88 -11.08
C HIS A 508 -3.14 -8.18 -10.52
N ALA A 509 -2.67 -9.43 -10.65
CA ALA A 509 -1.35 -9.83 -10.17
C ALA A 509 -0.24 -9.02 -10.85
N TYR A 510 -0.31 -8.82 -12.17
CA TYR A 510 0.67 -8.02 -12.88
C TYR A 510 0.46 -6.51 -12.66
N SER A 511 -0.78 -6.01 -12.65
CA SER A 511 -1.07 -4.60 -12.35
C SER A 511 -0.65 -4.16 -10.95
N CYS A 512 -0.50 -5.07 -9.98
CA CYS A 512 0.02 -4.71 -8.65
C CYS A 512 1.38 -4.00 -8.77
N SER A 513 1.48 -2.80 -8.21
CA SER A 513 2.71 -2.00 -8.25
C SER A 513 3.82 -2.55 -7.36
N GLN A 514 3.52 -3.44 -6.41
CA GLN A 514 4.44 -3.86 -5.34
C GLN A 514 4.82 -2.72 -4.35
N CYS A 515 4.03 -1.63 -4.31
CA CYS A 515 4.28 -0.45 -3.46
C CYS A 515 4.28 -0.72 -1.94
N GLY A 516 3.60 -1.78 -1.47
CA GLY A 516 3.59 -2.17 -0.07
C GLY A 516 2.58 -1.45 0.83
N TYR A 517 1.69 -0.60 0.29
CA TYR A 517 0.69 0.14 1.08
C TYR A 517 -0.27 -0.80 1.84
N CYS A 518 -0.42 -2.02 1.33
CA CYS A 518 -1.25 -3.05 1.94
C CYS A 518 -0.54 -3.89 3.02
N VAL A 519 0.77 -3.69 3.27
CA VAL A 519 1.55 -4.55 4.16
C VAL A 519 1.24 -4.25 5.62
N ASP A 520 1.57 -3.05 6.11
CA ASP A 520 1.43 -2.72 7.54
C ASP A 520 -0.02 -2.53 7.99
N THR A 521 -0.95 -2.39 7.04
CA THR A 521 -2.38 -2.30 7.31
C THR A 521 -3.07 -3.67 7.35
N CYS A 522 -2.40 -4.76 6.97
CA CYS A 522 -3.02 -6.07 6.85
C CYS A 522 -2.97 -6.82 8.18
N ASP A 523 -4.16 -7.15 8.72
CA ASP A 523 -4.28 -7.88 10.01
C ASP A 523 -3.57 -9.24 9.98
N GLN A 524 -3.62 -9.94 8.85
CA GLN A 524 -2.93 -11.22 8.68
C GLN A 524 -1.40 -11.05 8.74
N PHE A 525 -0.87 -9.98 8.14
CA PHE A 525 0.55 -9.65 8.23
C PHE A 525 0.91 -9.21 9.65
N TYR A 526 0.11 -8.35 10.28
CA TYR A 526 0.29 -7.91 11.66
C TYR A 526 0.41 -9.10 12.63
N GLY A 527 -0.49 -10.09 12.52
CA GLY A 527 -0.50 -11.25 13.41
C GLY A 527 0.62 -12.28 13.17
N ARG A 528 1.28 -12.27 12.00
CA ARG A 528 2.28 -13.30 11.62
C ARG A 528 3.68 -12.77 11.32
N GLY A 529 3.83 -11.48 11.02
CA GLY A 529 5.10 -10.78 10.85
C GLY A 529 5.88 -11.06 9.56
N TRP A 530 5.35 -11.87 8.63
CA TRP A 530 6.07 -12.30 7.42
C TRP A 530 5.33 -11.88 6.14
N GLU A 531 6.06 -11.36 5.16
CA GLU A 531 5.50 -10.68 4.00
C GLU A 531 4.65 -11.59 3.09
N SER A 532 4.88 -12.91 3.08
CA SER A 532 3.96 -13.88 2.42
C SER A 532 2.51 -13.77 2.89
N GLN A 533 2.29 -13.27 4.09
CA GLN A 533 0.97 -13.11 4.69
C GLN A 533 0.28 -11.81 4.23
N SER A 534 1.03 -10.88 3.64
CA SER A 534 0.50 -9.63 3.08
C SER A 534 -0.08 -9.82 1.68
N PRO A 535 -0.99 -8.92 1.23
CA PRO A 535 -1.47 -8.95 -0.15
C PRO A 535 -0.36 -8.76 -1.18
N ARG A 536 0.65 -7.92 -0.88
CA ARG A 536 1.81 -7.72 -1.77
C ARG A 536 2.56 -9.03 -2.01
N GLY A 537 2.89 -9.75 -0.93
CA GLY A 537 3.57 -11.04 -1.00
C GLY A 537 2.78 -12.09 -1.78
N LYS A 538 1.45 -12.15 -1.58
CA LYS A 538 0.57 -13.06 -2.35
C LYS A 538 0.53 -12.73 -3.85
N TRP A 539 0.48 -11.44 -4.20
CA TRP A 539 0.55 -11.02 -5.60
C TRP A 539 1.89 -11.37 -6.25
N TYR A 540 3.00 -11.15 -5.54
CA TYR A 540 4.32 -11.55 -6.01
C TYR A 540 4.39 -13.07 -6.21
N TRP A 541 3.96 -13.84 -5.20
CA TRP A 541 3.93 -15.30 -5.28
C TRP A 541 3.09 -15.82 -6.47
N LEU A 542 1.93 -15.23 -6.73
CA LEU A 542 1.12 -15.59 -7.91
C LEU A 542 1.84 -15.36 -9.23
N ARG A 543 2.62 -14.27 -9.36
CA ARG A 543 3.46 -14.06 -10.56
C ARG A 543 4.50 -15.16 -10.68
N GLU A 544 5.18 -15.51 -9.58
CA GLU A 544 6.18 -16.57 -9.58
C GLU A 544 5.58 -17.93 -9.96
N TYR A 545 4.39 -18.24 -9.45
CA TYR A 545 3.63 -19.43 -9.83
C TYR A 545 3.30 -19.42 -11.33
N MET A 546 2.71 -18.33 -11.84
CA MET A 546 2.34 -18.19 -13.25
C MET A 546 3.54 -18.29 -14.19
N GLU A 547 4.72 -17.88 -13.75
CA GLU A 547 5.96 -17.94 -14.52
C GLU A 547 6.75 -19.26 -14.35
N GLY A 548 6.17 -20.27 -13.71
CA GLY A 548 6.80 -21.59 -13.62
C GLY A 548 7.83 -21.74 -12.49
N ARG A 549 7.93 -20.77 -11.58
CA ARG A 549 8.99 -20.72 -10.56
C ARG A 549 8.55 -21.08 -9.14
N GLU A 550 7.25 -21.25 -8.92
CA GLU A 550 6.65 -21.71 -7.68
C GLU A 550 5.50 -22.67 -7.97
N GLU A 551 5.14 -23.49 -6.98
CA GLU A 551 4.04 -24.45 -7.04
C GLU A 551 3.14 -24.31 -5.81
N TRP A 552 1.86 -24.62 -5.97
CA TRP A 552 0.93 -24.70 -4.85
C TRP A 552 1.35 -25.80 -3.88
N ASN A 553 1.30 -25.49 -2.60
CA ASN A 553 1.35 -26.46 -1.51
C ASN A 553 0.37 -26.03 -0.41
N GLN A 554 0.15 -26.89 0.59
CA GLN A 554 -0.83 -26.61 1.64
C GLN A 554 -0.51 -25.32 2.41
N LYS A 555 0.77 -25.04 2.70
CA LYS A 555 1.19 -23.81 3.39
C LYS A 555 0.78 -22.55 2.64
N VAL A 556 0.89 -22.55 1.31
CA VAL A 556 0.44 -21.43 0.48
C VAL A 556 -1.10 -21.37 0.47
N VAL A 557 -1.80 -22.49 0.33
CA VAL A 557 -3.28 -22.52 0.43
C VAL A 557 -3.75 -21.90 1.75
N ASP A 558 -3.14 -22.31 2.87
CA ASP A 558 -3.43 -21.78 4.21
C ASP A 558 -3.15 -20.27 4.29
N THR A 559 -2.12 -19.79 3.61
CA THR A 559 -1.78 -18.35 3.53
C THR A 559 -2.87 -17.57 2.80
N PHE A 560 -3.47 -18.12 1.75
CA PHE A 560 -4.63 -17.51 1.08
C PHE A 560 -5.89 -17.59 1.96
N LEU A 561 -6.11 -18.70 2.67
CA LEU A 561 -7.26 -18.90 3.57
C LEU A 561 -7.21 -18.06 4.86
N SER A 562 -6.02 -17.70 5.34
CA SER A 562 -5.85 -16.92 6.57
C SER A 562 -6.21 -15.44 6.44
N CYS A 563 -6.51 -14.94 5.23
CA CYS A 563 -6.97 -13.56 5.04
C CYS A 563 -8.35 -13.35 5.68
N THR A 564 -8.51 -12.25 6.41
CA THR A 564 -9.73 -11.88 7.15
C THR A 564 -10.84 -11.31 6.28
N THR A 565 -10.59 -11.15 4.97
CA THR A 565 -11.51 -10.55 3.98
C THR A 565 -12.04 -9.17 4.41
N CYS A 566 -11.26 -8.41 5.18
CA CYS A 566 -11.68 -7.13 5.76
C CYS A 566 -11.62 -5.93 4.79
N GLU A 567 -11.23 -6.16 3.52
CA GLU A 567 -11.12 -5.21 2.40
C GLU A 567 -10.20 -3.98 2.58
N LEU A 568 -9.56 -3.81 3.73
CA LEU A 568 -8.69 -2.65 3.98
C LEU A 568 -7.58 -2.52 2.92
N CYS A 569 -7.03 -3.64 2.47
CA CYS A 569 -6.04 -3.65 1.40
C CYS A 569 -6.58 -3.18 0.04
N SER A 570 -7.87 -3.37 -0.28
CA SER A 570 -8.51 -2.89 -1.50
C SER A 570 -8.70 -1.37 -1.45
N ILE A 571 -9.12 -0.83 -0.29
CA ILE A 571 -9.28 0.62 -0.07
C ILE A 571 -7.95 1.35 -0.20
N ARG A 572 -6.89 0.80 0.42
CA ARG A 572 -5.57 1.42 0.48
C ARG A 572 -4.71 1.19 -0.76
N CYS A 573 -5.16 0.37 -1.71
CA CYS A 573 -4.38 0.04 -2.89
C CYS A 573 -4.10 1.28 -3.75
N SER A 574 -2.82 1.57 -4.05
CA SER A 574 -2.43 2.66 -4.96
C SER A 574 -3.03 2.49 -6.35
N GLU A 575 -3.22 1.23 -6.74
CA GLU A 575 -3.74 0.79 -8.03
C GLU A 575 -5.24 0.48 -7.99
N SER A 576 -5.95 0.76 -6.90
CA SER A 576 -7.39 0.46 -6.75
C SER A 576 -7.76 -0.98 -7.16
N LEU A 577 -6.91 -1.97 -6.84
CA LEU A 577 -7.16 -3.38 -7.20
C LEU A 577 -8.27 -3.99 -6.33
N PRO A 578 -9.14 -4.84 -6.92
CA PRO A 578 -10.10 -5.64 -6.16
C PRO A 578 -9.38 -6.86 -5.53
N ILE A 579 -8.63 -6.61 -4.47
CA ILE A 579 -7.76 -7.60 -3.82
C ILE A 579 -8.59 -8.70 -3.15
N GLU A 580 -9.54 -8.31 -2.29
CA GLU A 580 -10.41 -9.27 -1.60
C GLU A 580 -11.22 -10.13 -2.60
N PRO A 581 -11.87 -9.56 -3.64
CA PRO A 581 -12.62 -10.38 -4.60
C PRO A 581 -11.73 -11.40 -5.33
N SER A 582 -10.48 -11.02 -5.60
CA SER A 582 -9.49 -11.93 -6.20
C SER A 582 -9.14 -13.09 -5.27
N TRP A 583 -9.02 -12.84 -3.96
CA TRP A 583 -8.82 -13.88 -2.95
C TRP A 583 -10.03 -14.80 -2.86
N MET A 584 -11.25 -14.26 -2.82
CA MET A 584 -12.47 -15.05 -2.78
C MET A 584 -12.58 -15.98 -3.99
N LYS A 585 -12.28 -15.48 -5.19
CA LYS A 585 -12.26 -16.29 -6.41
C LYS A 585 -11.25 -17.43 -6.34
N LEU A 586 -10.03 -17.15 -5.86
CA LEU A 586 -8.99 -18.18 -5.71
C LEU A 586 -9.37 -19.20 -4.64
N ARG A 587 -9.98 -18.78 -3.52
CA ARG A 587 -10.42 -19.71 -2.47
C ARG A 587 -11.48 -20.68 -2.96
N GLY A 588 -12.48 -20.20 -3.70
CA GLY A 588 -13.46 -21.09 -4.33
C GLY A 588 -12.79 -22.08 -5.28
N GLN A 589 -11.87 -21.61 -6.12
CA GLN A 589 -11.14 -22.50 -7.01
C GLN A 589 -10.31 -23.56 -6.26
N LEU A 590 -9.57 -23.16 -5.22
CA LEU A 590 -8.70 -24.08 -4.48
C LEU A 590 -9.52 -25.12 -3.71
N ILE A 591 -10.60 -24.70 -3.05
CA ILE A 591 -11.33 -25.54 -2.11
C ILE A 591 -12.52 -26.24 -2.76
N THR A 592 -13.33 -25.54 -3.55
CA THR A 592 -14.49 -26.15 -4.24
C THR A 592 -14.06 -26.90 -5.49
N ASP A 593 -13.31 -26.28 -6.40
CA ASP A 593 -13.01 -26.89 -7.71
C ASP A 593 -11.87 -27.92 -7.61
N LYS A 594 -10.79 -27.57 -6.91
CA LYS A 594 -9.58 -28.41 -6.78
C LYS A 594 -9.56 -29.30 -5.53
N LYS A 595 -10.59 -29.22 -4.69
CA LYS A 595 -10.76 -30.04 -3.47
C LYS A 595 -9.52 -30.07 -2.56
N GLN A 596 -8.79 -28.95 -2.46
CA GLN A 596 -7.71 -28.78 -1.49
C GLN A 596 -8.28 -28.69 -0.07
N MET A 597 -7.45 -29.00 0.93
CA MET A 597 -7.86 -28.93 2.33
C MET A 597 -7.95 -27.49 2.82
N THR A 598 -8.87 -27.23 3.75
CA THR A 598 -8.86 -25.99 4.54
C THR A 598 -8.13 -26.18 5.87
N ILE A 599 -7.95 -25.09 6.62
CA ILE A 599 -7.37 -25.16 7.97
C ILE A 599 -8.33 -25.86 8.95
N PRO A 600 -7.85 -26.64 9.94
CA PRO A 600 -8.70 -27.48 10.80
C PRO A 600 -9.90 -26.76 11.44
N PRO A 601 -9.78 -25.51 11.94
CA PRO A 601 -10.94 -24.79 12.49
C PRO A 601 -12.09 -24.63 11.49
N LEU A 602 -11.80 -24.42 10.20
CA LEU A 602 -12.84 -24.26 9.17
C LEU A 602 -13.54 -25.58 8.84
N GLU A 603 -12.86 -26.72 8.98
CA GLU A 603 -13.48 -28.04 8.85
C GLU A 603 -14.42 -28.31 10.03
N MET A 604 -13.99 -28.01 11.26
CA MET A 604 -14.84 -28.16 12.45
C MET A 604 -16.09 -27.27 12.38
N MET A 605 -15.93 -26.01 11.95
CA MET A 605 -17.03 -25.09 11.74
C MET A 605 -18.00 -25.59 10.65
N ALA A 606 -17.48 -26.22 9.59
CA ALA A 606 -18.28 -26.76 8.51
C ALA A 606 -19.16 -27.93 8.98
N GLU A 607 -18.59 -28.87 9.72
CA GLU A 607 -19.35 -30.01 10.25
C GLU A 607 -20.38 -29.58 11.30
N SER A 608 -20.00 -28.67 12.20
CA SER A 608 -20.93 -28.08 13.15
C SER A 608 -22.10 -27.37 12.44
N LEU A 609 -21.83 -26.65 11.33
CA LEU A 609 -22.89 -25.97 10.59
C LEU A 609 -23.88 -26.95 9.97
N LYS A 610 -23.40 -28.06 9.40
CA LYS A 610 -24.26 -29.10 8.80
C LYS A 610 -25.17 -29.75 9.84
N VAL A 611 -24.61 -30.10 11.00
CA VAL A 611 -25.33 -30.86 12.04
C VAL A 611 -26.21 -29.96 12.90
N ASN A 612 -25.65 -28.84 13.38
CA ASN A 612 -26.29 -28.00 14.39
C ASN A 612 -26.76 -26.63 13.88
N GLY A 613 -26.49 -26.28 12.61
CA GLY A 613 -26.85 -24.98 12.07
C GLY A 613 -26.01 -23.82 12.64
N ASN A 614 -24.86 -24.09 13.27
CA ASN A 614 -23.97 -23.03 13.80
C ASN A 614 -22.50 -23.46 13.75
N ILE A 615 -21.59 -22.51 13.98
CA ILE A 615 -20.13 -22.75 13.88
C ILE A 615 -19.45 -22.96 15.25
N TRP A 616 -20.22 -22.99 16.33
CA TRP A 616 -19.74 -23.01 17.72
C TRP A 616 -19.92 -24.37 18.40
N ALA A 617 -20.36 -25.40 17.67
CA ALA A 617 -20.73 -26.71 18.19
C ALA A 617 -21.84 -26.69 19.27
N GLY A 618 -22.60 -25.60 19.35
CA GLY A 618 -23.78 -25.53 20.22
C GLY A 618 -24.91 -26.42 19.70
N TYR A 619 -25.69 -27.04 20.58
CA TYR A 619 -26.80 -27.91 20.16
C TYR A 619 -27.96 -27.08 19.59
N ARG A 620 -28.49 -27.48 18.43
CA ARG A 620 -29.61 -26.80 17.75
C ARG A 620 -30.82 -26.51 18.65
N LYS A 621 -31.12 -27.43 19.58
CA LYS A 621 -32.24 -27.30 20.54
C LYS A 621 -32.11 -26.12 21.51
N ASN A 622 -30.90 -25.60 21.70
CA ASN A 622 -30.59 -24.52 22.65
C ASN A 622 -30.50 -23.14 21.96
N ARG A 623 -30.87 -23.04 20.67
CA ARG A 623 -30.61 -21.82 19.89
C ARG A 623 -31.37 -20.61 20.42
N THR A 624 -32.55 -20.81 21.00
CA THR A 624 -33.40 -19.75 21.51
C THR A 624 -33.23 -19.46 23.00
N ASP A 625 -32.27 -20.11 23.69
CA ASP A 625 -32.10 -19.99 25.15
C ASP A 625 -31.80 -18.55 25.60
N TRP A 626 -31.29 -17.71 24.71
CA TRP A 626 -31.02 -16.29 24.97
C TRP A 626 -32.27 -15.41 24.92
N PHE A 627 -33.37 -15.87 24.31
CA PHE A 627 -34.52 -15.01 24.02
C PHE A 627 -35.31 -14.72 25.31
N PRO A 628 -35.63 -13.45 25.62
CA PRO A 628 -36.31 -13.12 26.88
C PRO A 628 -37.70 -13.75 27.00
N GLU A 629 -37.96 -14.45 28.11
CA GLU A 629 -39.25 -15.12 28.36
C GLU A 629 -40.43 -14.15 28.34
N ASP A 630 -40.22 -12.93 28.85
CA ASP A 630 -41.22 -11.85 28.90
C ASP A 630 -41.67 -11.39 27.49
N MET A 631 -40.90 -11.70 26.45
CA MET A 631 -41.17 -11.30 25.07
C MET A 631 -41.72 -12.43 24.20
N LEU A 632 -41.80 -13.67 24.69
CA LEU A 632 -42.18 -14.84 23.88
C LEU A 632 -43.59 -14.71 23.28
N ALA A 633 -44.55 -14.21 24.06
CA ALA A 633 -45.93 -14.06 23.59
C ALA A 633 -46.05 -13.02 22.47
N LYS A 634 -45.21 -11.99 22.48
CA LYS A 634 -45.27 -10.86 21.54
C LYS A 634 -44.38 -11.04 20.31
N HIS A 635 -43.21 -11.67 20.48
CA HIS A 635 -42.16 -11.71 19.46
C HIS A 635 -41.52 -13.09 19.27
N GLY A 636 -41.98 -14.11 19.99
CA GLY A 636 -41.43 -15.46 19.94
C GLY A 636 -41.70 -16.19 18.62
N PRO A 637 -41.16 -17.42 18.48
CA PRO A 637 -41.36 -18.23 17.29
C PRO A 637 -42.86 -18.49 17.04
N GLY A 638 -43.28 -18.38 15.78
CA GLY A 638 -44.69 -18.59 15.38
C GLY A 638 -45.54 -17.32 15.35
N VAL A 639 -45.10 -16.21 15.96
CA VAL A 639 -45.73 -14.90 15.77
C VAL A 639 -45.46 -14.41 14.34
N LYS A 640 -46.50 -13.91 13.67
CA LYS A 640 -46.38 -13.35 12.31
C LYS A 640 -46.01 -11.87 12.38
N SER A 641 -44.93 -11.50 11.70
CA SER A 641 -44.52 -10.11 11.50
C SER A 641 -43.87 -9.95 10.13
N LYS A 642 -43.88 -8.73 9.58
CA LYS A 642 -43.10 -8.38 8.38
C LYS A 642 -41.60 -8.35 8.64
N ASN A 643 -41.19 -8.14 9.90
CA ASN A 643 -39.80 -8.14 10.31
C ASN A 643 -39.45 -9.44 11.04
N VAL A 644 -38.27 -9.98 10.76
CA VAL A 644 -37.67 -11.05 11.56
C VAL A 644 -36.35 -10.56 12.15
N TYR A 645 -36.15 -10.77 13.45
CA TYR A 645 -34.85 -10.59 14.07
C TYR A 645 -34.03 -11.87 13.86
N PHE A 646 -33.00 -11.76 13.03
CA PHE A 646 -32.03 -12.83 12.79
C PHE A 646 -30.88 -12.68 13.78
N ALA A 647 -30.89 -13.50 14.83
CA ALA A 647 -29.89 -13.44 15.88
C ALA A 647 -28.52 -13.91 15.39
N GLY A 648 -28.50 -14.92 14.51
CA GLY A 648 -27.28 -15.54 14.04
C GLY A 648 -26.58 -16.34 15.14
N CYS A 649 -25.44 -16.95 14.80
CA CYS A 649 -24.81 -17.93 15.69
C CYS A 649 -24.09 -17.33 16.91
N THR A 650 -23.51 -16.13 16.80
CA THR A 650 -22.73 -15.55 17.92
C THR A 650 -23.66 -15.07 19.03
N ALA A 651 -24.72 -14.32 18.70
CA ALA A 651 -25.71 -13.91 19.70
C ALA A 651 -26.45 -15.12 20.30
N SER A 652 -26.69 -16.16 19.50
CA SER A 652 -27.41 -17.34 19.98
C SER A 652 -26.61 -18.27 20.88
N TYR A 653 -25.26 -18.21 20.91
CA TYR A 653 -24.44 -19.21 21.62
C TYR A 653 -23.23 -18.66 22.40
N VAL A 654 -22.81 -17.41 22.14
CA VAL A 654 -21.58 -16.85 22.74
C VAL A 654 -21.88 -15.55 23.47
N GLU A 655 -22.51 -14.59 22.78
CA GLU A 655 -22.76 -13.23 23.28
C GLU A 655 -24.26 -12.97 23.37
N HIS A 656 -24.94 -13.66 24.30
CA HIS A 656 -26.39 -13.59 24.47
C HIS A 656 -26.91 -12.18 24.77
N ASP A 657 -26.12 -11.40 25.49
CA ASP A 657 -26.40 -10.02 25.86
C ASP A 657 -26.63 -9.12 24.64
N ILE A 658 -25.88 -9.31 23.54
CA ILE A 658 -26.08 -8.58 22.29
C ILE A 658 -27.46 -8.86 21.71
N GLY A 659 -27.87 -10.14 21.69
CA GLY A 659 -29.19 -10.57 21.24
C GLY A 659 -30.30 -9.93 22.07
N ILE A 660 -30.20 -10.09 23.39
CA ILE A 660 -31.15 -9.56 24.38
C ILE A 660 -31.29 -8.04 24.27
N ALA A 661 -30.16 -7.32 24.26
CA ALA A 661 -30.15 -5.87 24.16
C ALA A 661 -30.80 -5.40 22.85
N SER A 662 -30.49 -6.06 21.73
CA SER A 662 -31.05 -5.70 20.42
C SER A 662 -32.57 -5.83 20.39
N VAL A 663 -33.11 -6.98 20.83
CA VAL A 663 -34.57 -7.21 20.79
C VAL A 663 -35.31 -6.29 21.75
N ARG A 664 -34.73 -5.99 22.92
CA ARG A 664 -35.31 -5.03 23.88
C ARG A 664 -35.33 -3.62 23.33
N ILE A 665 -34.26 -3.18 22.66
CA ILE A 665 -34.22 -1.85 22.03
C ILE A 665 -35.23 -1.78 20.88
N LEU A 666 -35.34 -2.82 20.05
CA LEU A 666 -36.32 -2.86 18.96
C LEU A 666 -37.76 -2.79 19.49
N ASP A 667 -38.08 -3.55 20.53
CA ASP A 667 -39.39 -3.51 21.19
C ASP A 667 -39.68 -2.14 21.81
N ALA A 668 -38.71 -1.56 22.53
CA ALA A 668 -38.83 -0.21 23.10
C ALA A 668 -39.00 0.88 22.02
N ALA A 669 -38.43 0.69 20.83
CA ALA A 669 -38.61 1.55 19.67
C ALA A 669 -39.91 1.28 18.89
N GLY A 670 -40.79 0.40 19.40
CA GLY A 670 -42.07 0.08 18.79
C GLY A 670 -41.97 -0.75 17.50
N ILE A 671 -40.87 -1.47 17.30
CA ILE A 671 -40.66 -2.31 16.12
C ILE A 671 -41.26 -3.68 16.37
N GLU A 672 -42.29 -4.05 15.61
CA GLU A 672 -42.82 -5.41 15.63
C GLU A 672 -41.92 -6.37 14.85
N PHE A 673 -41.46 -7.44 15.47
CA PHE A 673 -40.68 -8.49 14.83
C PHE A 673 -41.06 -9.89 15.34
N THR A 674 -40.57 -10.92 14.66
CA THR A 674 -40.59 -12.31 15.11
C THR A 674 -39.18 -12.91 15.08
N ILE A 675 -38.99 -14.10 15.63
CA ILE A 675 -37.75 -14.88 15.48
C ILE A 675 -38.05 -16.20 14.76
N ILE A 676 -37.06 -16.74 14.05
CA ILE A 676 -37.20 -18.02 13.32
C ILE A 676 -37.35 -19.20 14.30
N GLY A 677 -36.75 -19.12 15.48
CA GLY A 677 -36.70 -20.20 16.46
C GLY A 677 -35.50 -21.14 16.25
N ASN A 678 -35.60 -22.36 16.75
CA ASN A 678 -34.50 -23.35 16.73
C ASN A 678 -34.06 -23.78 15.32
N GLU A 679 -34.87 -23.49 14.29
CA GLU A 679 -34.53 -23.81 12.90
C GLU A 679 -33.50 -22.85 12.29
N GLU A 680 -33.32 -21.65 12.85
CA GLU A 680 -32.38 -20.67 12.34
C GLU A 680 -30.97 -21.29 12.20
N ASN A 681 -30.27 -21.01 11.09
CA ASN A 681 -28.86 -21.37 10.95
C ASN A 681 -27.96 -20.13 11.08
N CYS A 682 -26.65 -20.33 11.20
CA CYS A 682 -25.66 -19.27 11.02
C CYS A 682 -25.84 -18.62 9.63
N CYS A 683 -25.43 -17.36 9.47
CA CYS A 683 -25.40 -16.72 8.16
C CYS A 683 -24.45 -17.41 7.16
N GLY A 684 -23.54 -18.26 7.63
CA GLY A 684 -22.66 -19.08 6.80
C GLY A 684 -21.42 -18.35 6.28
N THR A 685 -21.13 -17.13 6.75
CA THR A 685 -19.96 -16.34 6.33
C THR A 685 -18.66 -17.14 6.34
N PRO A 686 -18.31 -17.93 7.39
CA PRO A 686 -17.09 -18.74 7.38
C PRO A 686 -17.00 -19.72 6.22
N MET A 687 -18.13 -20.30 5.78
CA MET A 687 -18.13 -21.23 4.64
C MET A 687 -17.91 -20.52 3.31
N LEU A 688 -18.54 -19.35 3.14
CA LEU A 688 -18.34 -18.51 1.96
C LEU A 688 -16.86 -18.13 1.84
N VAL A 689 -16.29 -17.56 2.90
CA VAL A 689 -14.89 -17.09 2.89
C VAL A 689 -13.90 -18.24 2.87
N ALA A 690 -14.23 -19.43 3.40
CA ALA A 690 -13.38 -20.61 3.29
C ALA A 690 -13.34 -21.20 1.87
N GLY A 691 -14.21 -20.76 0.96
CA GLY A 691 -14.36 -21.41 -0.35
C GLY A 691 -15.13 -22.73 -0.29
N LYS A 692 -15.88 -23.00 0.80
CA LYS A 692 -16.77 -24.16 0.94
C LYS A 692 -18.16 -23.84 0.39
N TRP A 693 -18.21 -23.52 -0.90
CA TRP A 693 -19.36 -22.88 -1.53
C TRP A 693 -20.60 -23.77 -1.67
N GLU A 694 -20.42 -25.08 -1.75
CA GLU A 694 -21.53 -26.04 -1.75
C GLU A 694 -22.30 -25.98 -0.41
N ILE A 695 -21.57 -26.04 0.71
CA ILE A 695 -22.14 -25.95 2.07
C ILE A 695 -22.78 -24.58 2.29
N PHE A 696 -22.12 -23.51 1.84
CA PHE A 696 -22.69 -22.16 1.91
C PHE A 696 -24.01 -22.04 1.14
N ALA A 697 -24.06 -22.56 -0.09
CA ALA A 697 -25.24 -22.51 -0.94
C ALA A 697 -26.42 -23.30 -0.35
N GLU A 698 -26.17 -24.45 0.27
CA GLU A 698 -27.20 -25.20 1.00
C GLU A 698 -27.71 -24.42 2.22
N ASN A 699 -26.81 -23.89 3.04
CA ASN A 699 -27.16 -23.12 4.23
C ASN A 699 -27.98 -21.85 3.89
N LEU A 700 -27.60 -21.13 2.84
CA LEU A 700 -28.32 -19.98 2.31
C LEU A 700 -29.76 -20.35 1.90
N ARG A 701 -29.96 -21.48 1.21
CA ARG A 701 -31.30 -21.92 0.78
C ARG A 701 -32.22 -22.11 1.98
N ARG A 702 -31.73 -22.84 2.99
CA ARG A 702 -32.46 -23.11 4.23
C ARG A 702 -32.80 -21.80 4.96
N ASN A 703 -31.84 -20.88 5.12
CA ASN A 703 -32.10 -19.61 5.79
C ASN A 703 -33.15 -18.76 5.06
N ILE A 704 -33.09 -18.65 3.73
CA ILE A 704 -34.11 -17.91 2.95
C ILE A 704 -35.49 -18.55 3.12
N GLU A 705 -35.56 -19.88 3.12
CA GLU A 705 -36.80 -20.63 3.35
C GLU A 705 -37.36 -20.37 4.75
N TYR A 706 -36.53 -20.47 5.79
CA TYR A 706 -36.95 -20.25 7.17
C TYR A 706 -37.44 -18.83 7.42
N VAL A 707 -36.75 -17.81 6.89
CA VAL A 707 -37.22 -16.42 6.96
C VAL A 707 -38.59 -16.29 6.31
N LYS A 708 -38.77 -16.82 5.10
CA LYS A 708 -40.07 -16.74 4.41
C LYS A 708 -41.19 -17.50 5.12
N ALA A 709 -40.88 -18.61 5.79
CA ALA A 709 -41.84 -19.36 6.58
C ALA A 709 -42.41 -18.55 7.76
N THR A 710 -41.64 -17.59 8.30
CA THR A 710 -42.14 -16.65 9.31
C THR A 710 -43.18 -15.66 8.75
N GLY A 711 -43.20 -15.45 7.43
CA GLY A 711 -44.01 -14.40 6.78
C GLY A 711 -43.30 -13.04 6.68
N ALA A 712 -42.06 -12.95 7.15
CA ALA A 712 -41.25 -11.74 7.05
C ALA A 712 -40.68 -11.53 5.64
N ASP A 713 -40.59 -10.25 5.24
CA ASP A 713 -39.88 -9.78 4.06
C ASP A 713 -38.65 -8.92 4.43
N THR A 714 -38.48 -8.60 5.71
CA THR A 714 -37.38 -7.78 6.23
C THR A 714 -36.63 -8.54 7.33
N VAL A 715 -35.31 -8.70 7.17
CA VAL A 715 -34.41 -9.27 8.17
C VAL A 715 -33.68 -8.13 8.90
N ILE A 716 -33.81 -8.10 10.22
CA ILE A 716 -33.05 -7.23 11.11
C ILE A 716 -31.99 -8.06 11.81
N SER A 717 -30.74 -7.60 11.83
CA SER A 717 -29.65 -8.29 12.54
C SER A 717 -28.80 -7.35 13.39
N SER A 718 -28.18 -7.89 14.44
CA SER A 718 -27.22 -7.17 15.29
C SER A 718 -25.75 -7.47 14.97
N CYS A 719 -25.53 -8.56 14.24
CA CYS A 719 -24.20 -8.98 13.82
C CYS A 719 -23.90 -8.37 12.43
N PRO A 720 -22.86 -7.54 12.30
CA PRO A 720 -22.49 -6.94 11.01
C PRO A 720 -22.18 -7.96 9.90
N ALA A 721 -21.66 -9.14 10.25
CA ALA A 721 -21.43 -10.20 9.27
C ALA A 721 -22.75 -10.83 8.78
N CYS A 722 -23.77 -10.89 9.65
CA CYS A 722 -25.10 -11.35 9.27
C CYS A 722 -25.77 -10.31 8.37
N ASP A 723 -25.71 -9.03 8.73
CA ASP A 723 -26.21 -7.93 7.89
C ASP A 723 -25.56 -7.97 6.50
N MET A 724 -24.22 -8.02 6.42
CA MET A 724 -23.51 -8.14 5.15
C MET A 724 -23.96 -9.35 4.31
N MET A 725 -24.22 -10.49 4.94
CA MET A 725 -24.73 -11.66 4.23
C MET A 725 -26.13 -11.40 3.68
N TRP A 726 -27.08 -10.96 4.50
CA TRP A 726 -28.44 -10.69 4.05
C TRP A 726 -28.52 -9.50 3.06
N ARG A 727 -27.65 -8.50 3.19
CA ARG A 727 -27.65 -7.31 2.34
C ARG A 727 -26.97 -7.53 1.00
N HIS A 728 -25.88 -8.31 0.97
CA HIS A 728 -25.03 -8.44 -0.22
C HIS A 728 -24.74 -9.89 -0.61
N GLY A 729 -24.33 -10.72 0.35
CA GLY A 729 -23.92 -12.10 0.06
C GLY A 729 -25.06 -12.94 -0.53
N TYR A 730 -26.17 -13.02 0.20
CA TYR A 730 -27.35 -13.81 -0.13
C TYR A 730 -28.03 -13.35 -1.42
N PRO A 731 -28.31 -12.06 -1.67
CA PRO A 731 -28.92 -11.67 -2.94
C PRO A 731 -28.04 -12.01 -4.14
N ASN A 732 -26.72 -11.80 -4.04
CA ASN A 732 -25.77 -12.13 -5.11
C ASN A 732 -25.74 -13.64 -5.40
N TRP A 733 -25.78 -14.47 -4.36
CA TRP A 733 -25.80 -15.93 -4.51
C TRP A 733 -27.16 -16.47 -4.92
N ALA A 734 -28.25 -15.91 -4.39
CA ALA A 734 -29.61 -16.25 -4.79
C ALA A 734 -29.81 -16.00 -6.30
N LYS A 735 -29.32 -14.86 -6.81
CA LYS A 735 -29.30 -14.57 -8.26
C LYS A 735 -28.52 -15.63 -9.04
N LYS A 736 -27.32 -16.02 -8.57
CA LYS A 736 -26.50 -17.07 -9.22
C LYS A 736 -27.19 -18.45 -9.23
N LEU A 737 -27.98 -18.75 -8.20
CA LEU A 737 -28.65 -20.04 -8.02
C LEU A 737 -30.09 -20.06 -8.54
N GLY A 738 -30.60 -18.96 -9.10
CA GLY A 738 -32.00 -18.86 -9.57
C GLY A 738 -33.04 -18.84 -8.45
N ILE A 739 -32.66 -18.45 -7.23
CA ILE A 739 -33.55 -18.38 -6.07
C ILE A 739 -34.21 -16.99 -6.04
N LYS A 740 -35.54 -16.93 -5.98
CA LYS A 740 -36.25 -15.67 -5.73
C LYS A 740 -35.88 -15.16 -4.34
N TYR A 741 -35.14 -14.05 -4.25
CA TYR A 741 -34.66 -13.53 -2.96
C TYR A 741 -35.79 -12.82 -2.19
N GLY A 742 -36.13 -11.59 -2.59
CA GLY A 742 -37.30 -10.86 -2.08
C GLY A 742 -37.24 -10.53 -0.59
N ILE A 743 -36.05 -10.35 -0.02
CA ILE A 743 -35.83 -10.00 1.39
C ILE A 743 -35.04 -8.70 1.46
N THR A 744 -35.49 -7.77 2.31
CA THR A 744 -34.77 -6.55 2.67
C THR A 744 -33.94 -6.82 3.92
N ALA A 745 -32.69 -6.35 3.96
CA ALA A 745 -31.83 -6.48 5.14
C ALA A 745 -31.62 -5.12 5.80
N LYS A 746 -31.68 -5.08 7.14
CA LYS A 746 -31.32 -3.93 7.95
C LYS A 746 -30.46 -4.35 9.13
N HIS A 747 -29.54 -3.50 9.55
CA HIS A 747 -28.88 -3.61 10.83
C HIS A 747 -29.74 -2.93 11.91
N TYR A 748 -29.76 -3.47 13.14
CA TYR A 748 -30.60 -2.93 14.21
C TYR A 748 -30.34 -1.43 14.47
N SER A 749 -29.08 -1.00 14.35
CA SER A 749 -28.70 0.40 14.58
C SER A 749 -29.32 1.35 13.55
N GLU A 750 -29.47 0.94 12.28
CA GLU A 750 -30.16 1.75 11.26
C GLU A 750 -31.64 1.90 11.63
N VAL A 751 -32.30 0.80 11.99
CA VAL A 751 -33.73 0.80 12.35
C VAL A 751 -33.99 1.71 13.54
N VAL A 752 -33.15 1.63 14.57
CA VAL A 752 -33.29 2.44 15.79
C VAL A 752 -32.91 3.90 15.50
N SER A 753 -31.86 4.15 14.74
CA SER A 753 -31.45 5.52 14.38
C SER A 753 -32.51 6.24 13.54
N GLU A 754 -33.17 5.54 12.60
CA GLU A 754 -34.32 6.08 11.86
C GLU A 754 -35.43 6.55 12.82
N LYS A 755 -35.71 5.78 13.88
CA LYS A 755 -36.72 6.13 14.90
C LYS A 755 -36.29 7.26 15.83
N ILE A 756 -35.01 7.35 16.16
CA ILE A 756 -34.47 8.49 16.92
C ILE A 756 -34.56 9.77 16.09
N LYS A 757 -34.16 9.70 14.81
CA LYS A 757 -34.18 10.85 13.89
C LYS A 757 -35.59 11.35 13.61
N SER A 758 -36.58 10.46 13.53
CA SER A 758 -37.99 10.85 13.36
C SER A 758 -38.63 11.41 14.65
N GLY A 759 -38.02 11.18 15.81
CA GLY A 759 -38.61 11.49 17.11
C GLY A 759 -39.60 10.44 17.64
N ASP A 760 -39.80 9.34 16.92
CA ASP A 760 -40.67 8.23 17.33
C ASP A 760 -40.10 7.43 18.50
N PHE A 761 -38.78 7.51 18.72
CA PHE A 761 -38.10 6.85 19.82
C PHE A 761 -37.12 7.79 20.52
N ILE A 762 -37.21 7.82 21.85
CA ILE A 762 -36.27 8.47 22.72
C ILE A 762 -35.90 7.45 23.79
N PHE A 763 -34.61 7.31 24.09
CA PHE A 763 -34.16 6.44 25.16
C PHE A 763 -34.82 6.87 26.49
N PRO A 764 -35.46 5.94 27.23
CA PRO A 764 -36.07 6.25 28.51
C PRO A 764 -35.04 6.85 29.48
N ALA A 765 -35.45 7.85 30.27
CA ALA A 765 -34.61 8.37 31.33
C ALA A 765 -34.37 7.26 32.38
N ASN A 766 -33.10 6.92 32.62
CA ASN A 766 -32.70 5.85 33.53
C ASN A 766 -32.01 6.35 34.82
N GLY A 767 -31.98 7.67 35.02
CA GLY A 767 -31.34 8.30 36.18
C GLY A 767 -29.81 8.21 36.21
N GLN A 768 -29.17 7.64 35.19
CA GLN A 768 -27.70 7.57 35.09
C GLN A 768 -27.11 8.88 34.56
N ALA A 769 -25.88 9.18 34.98
CA ALA A 769 -25.13 10.30 34.42
C ALA A 769 -24.83 10.06 32.94
N LYS A 770 -24.84 11.13 32.13
CA LYS A 770 -24.43 11.03 30.73
C LYS A 770 -22.93 10.73 30.65
N GLU A 771 -22.58 9.65 29.97
CA GLU A 771 -21.19 9.27 29.74
C GLU A 771 -20.80 9.52 28.27
N ARG A 772 -19.51 9.77 28.04
CA ARG A 772 -18.96 9.83 26.69
C ARG A 772 -18.57 8.42 26.26
N VAL A 773 -19.29 7.88 25.29
CA VAL A 773 -18.99 6.58 24.67
C VAL A 773 -18.35 6.76 23.30
N THR A 774 -17.61 5.75 22.83
CA THR A 774 -17.11 5.69 21.45
C THR A 774 -17.83 4.57 20.73
N TRP A 775 -18.47 4.91 19.61
CA TRP A 775 -19.05 3.93 18.69
C TRP A 775 -17.97 3.42 17.73
N HIS A 776 -17.92 2.10 17.51
CA HIS A 776 -16.97 1.49 16.59
C HIS A 776 -17.71 0.81 15.43
N ASP A 777 -17.61 1.40 14.24
CA ASP A 777 -18.14 0.77 13.04
C ASP A 777 -17.29 -0.45 12.66
N SER A 778 -17.91 -1.63 12.72
CA SER A 778 -17.24 -2.86 12.30
C SER A 778 -16.88 -2.83 10.81
N CYS A 779 -15.91 -3.64 10.40
CA CYS A 779 -15.49 -3.72 9.00
C CYS A 779 -16.60 -4.13 8.03
N HIS A 780 -17.50 -5.04 8.42
CA HIS A 780 -18.58 -5.47 7.53
C HIS A 780 -19.70 -4.42 7.42
N MET A 781 -20.00 -3.69 8.50
CA MET A 781 -21.00 -2.63 8.47
C MET A 781 -20.48 -1.39 7.72
N GLY A 782 -19.32 -0.86 8.13
CA GLY A 782 -18.73 0.33 7.53
C GLY A 782 -18.15 0.07 6.15
N ARG A 783 -17.12 -0.78 6.03
CA ARG A 783 -16.38 -0.94 4.77
C ARG A 783 -17.16 -1.71 3.71
N VAL A 784 -17.92 -2.75 4.10
CA VAL A 784 -18.67 -3.57 3.14
C VAL A 784 -20.07 -3.02 2.88
N SER A 785 -20.80 -2.59 3.90
CA SER A 785 -22.18 -2.11 3.72
C SER A 785 -22.33 -0.60 3.59
N GLY A 786 -21.24 0.16 3.78
CA GLY A 786 -21.25 1.62 3.65
C GLY A 786 -21.96 2.35 4.78
N LEU A 787 -22.20 1.66 5.90
CA LEU A 787 -22.93 2.18 7.05
C LEU A 787 -21.94 2.68 8.10
N TYR A 788 -21.77 4.00 8.13
CA TYR A 788 -21.01 4.74 9.14
C TYR A 788 -21.95 5.71 9.85
N ASP A 789 -21.78 5.90 11.14
CA ASP A 789 -22.56 6.84 11.96
C ASP A 789 -24.09 6.77 11.67
N PRO A 790 -24.71 5.58 11.82
CA PRO A 790 -26.06 5.29 11.34
C PRO A 790 -27.16 6.15 11.93
#